data_AF-A0A091D593-F1
#
_entry.id   AF-A0A091D593-F1
#
_cell.length_a   1.000
_cell.length_b   1.000
_cell.length_c   1.000
_cell.angle_alpha   90.00
_cell.angle_beta   90.00
_cell.angle_gamma   90.00
#
_symmetry.space_group_name_H-M   'P 1'
#
loop_
_entity.id
_entity.type
_entity.pdbx_description
1 polymer ?
#
loop_
_entity_poly.entity_id
_entity_poly.type
_entity_poly.pdbx_seq_one_letter_code
_entity_poly.pdbx_strand_id
1 'polypeptide(L)'
;MASNSTKSFLADAGYGEQELDANSALMELDKGLRSGKLGEQCEAVVRFPRLFQKYPFPILINSAFLKLADVFRVGNNFLRLCVLKVTQQSEKHLEKILNVDEFVKRIFSVIHSNDPVARAITLRMLGSLASIIPERKNAHHSIRQSLDSHDNVEVEAAVFAAANFSAQSKDFAVGICNKISEMIQGLATPVDLKLKLIPILQHMHHDAILASSARQLLQQLVTSYPSTKMVIVSLHTFTLLAASSLVDTPKQIQLLLQYLKNDPRKAVKRLAIQDLKLLASKTPHTWSRENIQALCECALQTPYDSLKLGMLSVLSTLSGTIAIKHYFSIAPDLLALEQDAVFGLESLLVLCSQDDSPGAQATLKIALNCMVKLAKGRPHLSQSVVETLLTQLHSAQDAARILMCHCLAAIAMQLPVLGDGMLGDLMELYKVIGRSATDKQQELLVSLATVIFVASQKALSAEVKAVIKQQLESVSNGWTVYRIARQASRMGNHDMARELYQSLLTQVASEHFYFWLNSLKEFSHAEQCLTGLQEENYSSALSCIAESLKYYHKGIASLTAASTPLNPLSFQCEFVKLRIDLLQAFSQLICTCNSLKTSPPPAIATTIAMTLGNDLQSLQEYGSSGAAHADSEYERRMTAVYGHVLEEVESLSRKYTPVSYMATCLCNAIIALLKVPLSFQRYFFQKLQSTSIKLALSPSPRNPAEPIAVQNNQQLALKVEGVVQHGSKPGLFRKIQTVCLNVSSTLQSKSGQDYKIPLDNMTNEMEQRVEPHNDYFSTQFLLNFAILGTHNITVESSVKDANGITDRADASVRMAVTLEGAPRLGWILVKALLRFAFMVANNLVAIPSYICYVILLQPLRVLDSKRFWCIEGIMYKWLLGMVASWGWHAGYTVMEWGEDVKAIWKDEAVVLVNHQSTGDVCTLMMCLQDKGLVVAQMMWLMDHIFKYTNFGIVSLIHGDFFIRQGKSHRDQQLLLLKKHLENNYRSRDRKWIVLFPEGGFLRKRRETSQAFAKKNNLPFLTHVTLPRVGATQIILNALVARQENGSPAGGDAKELESKAKGLQWIIDATIAYPQGELLDIQTWILGYRKPTVTHVHYRIFPIKDVPLETDDLTNWLYQRFIEKEDLLAHFYETGAFPPPKGREEAVSREMTLSSVWIFLIQCFAFLSGYMWYSIMQYFYHCLF
;
A
#
# COMPACT_ATOMS: atom_id res chain seq x y z
N MET A 1 -17.37 33.47 -6.00
CA MET A 1 -16.87 32.08 -6.11
C MET A 1 -17.02 31.35 -4.77
N ALA A 2 -18.23 31.31 -4.22
CA ALA A 2 -18.51 30.86 -2.84
C ALA A 2 -19.38 29.59 -2.78
N SER A 3 -19.40 28.77 -3.84
CA SER A 3 -20.19 27.53 -3.88
C SER A 3 -19.36 26.23 -3.92
N ASN A 4 -18.04 26.31 -3.79
CA ASN A 4 -17.14 25.14 -3.87
C ASN A 4 -16.35 24.84 -2.58
N SER A 5 -16.46 25.64 -1.51
CA SER A 5 -15.67 25.45 -0.29
C SER A 5 -16.31 24.53 0.76
N THR A 6 -17.61 24.27 0.70
CA THR A 6 -18.32 23.41 1.67
C THR A 6 -18.40 21.94 1.28
N LYS A 7 -17.95 21.55 0.08
CA LYS A 7 -17.91 20.14 -0.35
C LYS A 7 -16.60 19.41 -0.04
N SER A 8 -15.54 20.08 0.41
CA SER A 8 -14.25 19.41 0.66
C SER A 8 -14.01 18.97 2.12
N PHE A 9 -14.89 19.30 3.06
CA PHE A 9 -14.71 18.94 4.48
C PHE A 9 -15.71 17.88 4.97
N LEU A 10 -16.88 17.76 4.33
CA LEU A 10 -17.87 16.72 4.65
C LEU A 10 -17.67 15.41 3.88
N ALA A 11 -16.69 15.33 2.97
CA ALA A 11 -16.31 14.08 2.33
C ALA A 11 -15.38 13.21 3.21
N ASP A 12 -14.77 13.78 4.25
CA ASP A 12 -13.87 13.11 5.19
C ASP A 12 -14.53 12.77 6.54
N ALA A 13 -15.84 12.99 6.68
CA ALA A 13 -16.63 12.34 7.73
C ALA A 13 -16.89 10.87 7.35
N GLY A 14 -15.81 10.12 7.19
CA GLY A 14 -15.85 8.67 7.10
C GLY A 14 -16.30 8.12 8.44
N TYR A 15 -17.61 7.90 8.58
CA TYR A 15 -18.08 6.78 9.40
C TYR A 15 -17.21 5.58 9.03
N GLY A 16 -16.60 4.94 10.03
CA GLY A 16 -15.62 3.87 9.86
C GLY A 16 -16.15 2.73 8.98
N GLU A 17 -15.98 2.86 7.67
CA GLU A 17 -15.88 1.72 6.78
C GLU A 17 -14.55 1.07 7.15
N GLN A 18 -14.61 -0.04 7.90
CA GLN A 18 -13.50 -0.99 8.00
C GLN A 18 -12.90 -1.12 6.60
N GLU A 19 -11.59 -0.89 6.44
CA GLU A 19 -10.89 -1.06 5.17
C GLU A 19 -11.04 -2.51 4.71
N LEU A 20 -12.13 -2.79 4.00
CA LEU A 20 -12.36 -4.05 3.33
C LEU A 20 -11.23 -4.25 2.33
N ASP A 21 -10.58 -5.41 2.40
CA ASP A 21 -9.59 -5.84 1.41
C ASP A 21 -10.21 -5.75 0.00
N ALA A 22 -9.42 -5.35 -1.00
CA ALA A 22 -9.90 -5.15 -2.37
C ALA A 22 -10.61 -6.39 -2.93
N ASN A 23 -10.16 -7.59 -2.54
CA ASN A 23 -10.79 -8.85 -2.91
C ASN A 23 -12.16 -9.02 -2.26
N SER A 24 -12.32 -8.64 -0.99
CA SER A 24 -13.61 -8.71 -0.29
C SER A 24 -14.64 -7.77 -0.91
N ALA A 25 -14.23 -6.55 -1.29
CA ALA A 25 -15.09 -5.59 -1.98
C ALA A 25 -15.51 -6.12 -3.37
N LEU A 26 -14.60 -6.73 -4.13
CA LEU A 26 -14.95 -7.35 -5.42
C LEU A 26 -15.88 -8.56 -5.24
N MET A 27 -15.68 -9.38 -4.20
CA MET A 27 -16.57 -10.51 -3.90
C MET A 27 -17.99 -10.05 -3.53
N GLU A 28 -18.12 -8.95 -2.78
CA GLU A 28 -19.42 -8.38 -2.45
C GLU A 28 -20.14 -7.87 -3.71
N LEU A 29 -19.44 -7.14 -4.58
CA LEU A 29 -20.01 -6.70 -5.86
C LEU A 29 -20.39 -7.90 -6.75
N ASP A 30 -19.56 -8.95 -6.80
CA ASP A 30 -19.88 -10.18 -7.53
C ASP A 30 -21.14 -10.86 -7.01
N LYS A 31 -21.35 -10.85 -5.68
CA LYS A 31 -22.58 -11.36 -5.07
C LYS A 31 -23.80 -10.52 -5.49
N GLY A 32 -23.66 -9.19 -5.53
CA GLY A 32 -24.70 -8.29 -6.04
C GLY A 32 -25.03 -8.53 -7.51
N LEU A 33 -24.01 -8.74 -8.36
CA LEU A 33 -24.19 -9.07 -9.78
C LEU A 33 -24.92 -10.42 -10.00
N ARG A 34 -24.70 -11.39 -9.12
CA ARG A 34 -25.37 -12.71 -9.16
C ARG A 34 -26.78 -12.72 -8.55
N SER A 35 -27.23 -11.60 -8.00
CA SER A 35 -28.60 -11.49 -7.48
C SER A 35 -29.63 -11.68 -8.60
N GLY A 36 -30.76 -12.29 -8.28
CA GLY A 36 -31.91 -12.35 -9.18
C GLY A 36 -32.66 -11.02 -9.33
N LYS A 37 -32.35 -10.00 -8.52
CA LYS A 37 -33.01 -8.70 -8.55
C LYS A 37 -32.25 -7.69 -9.41
N LEU A 38 -32.94 -7.14 -10.41
CA LEU A 38 -32.36 -6.13 -11.31
C LEU A 38 -31.81 -4.90 -10.57
N GLY A 39 -32.49 -4.44 -9.51
CA GLY A 39 -32.04 -3.30 -8.72
C GLY A 39 -30.67 -3.51 -8.06
N GLU A 40 -30.45 -4.67 -7.45
CA GLU A 40 -29.19 -5.04 -6.80
C GLU A 40 -28.06 -5.21 -7.83
N GLN A 41 -28.37 -5.76 -9.01
CA GLN A 41 -27.40 -5.85 -10.12
C GLN A 41 -26.99 -4.47 -10.62
N CYS A 42 -27.95 -3.56 -10.82
CA CYS A 42 -27.66 -2.19 -11.28
C CYS A 42 -26.84 -1.42 -10.24
N GLU A 43 -27.20 -1.55 -8.96
CA GLU A 43 -26.47 -0.95 -7.84
C GLU A 43 -25.02 -1.46 -7.79
N ALA A 44 -24.81 -2.77 -7.95
CA ALA A 44 -23.47 -3.34 -8.02
C ALA A 44 -22.68 -2.78 -9.21
N VAL A 45 -23.28 -2.69 -10.41
CA VAL A 45 -22.64 -2.12 -11.61
C VAL A 45 -22.19 -0.68 -11.37
N VAL A 46 -23.04 0.20 -10.83
CA VAL A 46 -22.70 1.62 -10.64
C VAL A 46 -21.69 1.87 -9.51
N ARG A 47 -21.40 0.87 -8.66
CA ARG A 47 -20.37 0.94 -7.63
C ARG A 47 -18.95 0.62 -8.14
N PHE A 48 -18.80 -0.01 -9.31
CA PHE A 48 -17.48 -0.34 -9.89
C PHE A 48 -16.55 0.87 -10.11
N PRO A 49 -17.02 2.05 -10.60
CA PRO A 49 -16.17 3.23 -10.71
C PRO A 49 -15.49 3.62 -9.39
N ARG A 50 -16.21 3.53 -8.26
CA ARG A 50 -15.65 3.81 -6.92
C ARG A 50 -14.62 2.76 -6.52
N LEU A 51 -14.84 1.48 -6.86
CA LEU A 51 -13.87 0.41 -6.68
C LEU A 51 -12.58 0.68 -7.49
N PHE A 52 -12.69 1.06 -8.76
CA PHE A 52 -11.54 1.37 -9.62
C PHE A 52 -10.73 2.57 -9.13
N GLN A 53 -11.42 3.60 -8.64
CA GLN A 53 -10.77 4.78 -8.09
C GLN A 53 -10.03 4.47 -6.78
N LYS A 54 -10.61 3.62 -5.92
CA LYS A 54 -10.01 3.22 -4.63
C LYS A 54 -8.87 2.23 -4.81
N TYR A 55 -9.02 1.27 -5.73
CA TYR A 55 -8.08 0.18 -5.96
C TYR A 55 -7.69 0.07 -7.45
N PRO A 56 -6.78 0.94 -7.93
CA PRO A 56 -6.40 1.00 -9.34
C PRO A 56 -5.43 -0.12 -9.78
N PHE A 57 -5.58 -1.33 -9.22
CA PHE A 57 -4.71 -2.47 -9.49
C PHE A 57 -5.13 -3.22 -10.77
N PRO A 58 -4.21 -3.53 -11.70
CA PRO A 58 -4.54 -4.19 -12.97
C PRO A 58 -5.26 -5.53 -12.81
N ILE A 59 -4.85 -6.37 -11.84
CA ILE A 59 -5.45 -7.69 -11.62
C ILE A 59 -6.93 -7.55 -11.20
N LEU A 60 -7.20 -6.60 -10.30
CA LEU A 60 -8.55 -6.30 -9.83
C LEU A 60 -9.40 -5.70 -10.95
N ILE A 61 -8.86 -4.69 -11.64
CA ILE A 61 -9.52 -4.01 -12.76
C ILE A 61 -9.86 -5.02 -13.87
N ASN A 62 -8.91 -5.86 -14.26
CA ASN A 62 -9.11 -6.92 -15.23
C ASN A 62 -10.22 -7.88 -14.80
N SER A 63 -10.19 -8.36 -13.56
CA SER A 63 -11.22 -9.27 -13.03
C SER A 63 -12.61 -8.63 -13.01
N ALA A 64 -12.69 -7.35 -12.62
CA ALA A 64 -13.92 -6.59 -12.60
C ALA A 64 -14.47 -6.32 -14.02
N PHE A 65 -13.64 -5.92 -14.97
CA PHE A 65 -14.07 -5.74 -16.37
C PHE A 65 -14.52 -7.06 -17.01
N LEU A 66 -13.86 -8.19 -16.73
CA LEU A 66 -14.32 -9.50 -17.20
C LEU A 66 -15.71 -9.86 -16.66
N LYS A 67 -15.99 -9.55 -15.38
CA LYS A 67 -17.33 -9.71 -14.79
C LYS A 67 -18.36 -8.75 -15.41
N LEU A 68 -18.00 -7.50 -15.64
CA LEU A 68 -18.85 -6.53 -16.34
C LEU A 68 -19.18 -6.99 -17.77
N ALA A 69 -18.24 -7.62 -18.46
CA ALA A 69 -18.47 -8.20 -19.78
C ALA A 69 -19.40 -9.41 -19.75
N ASP A 70 -19.33 -10.25 -18.70
CA ASP A 70 -20.29 -11.35 -18.50
C ASP A 70 -21.72 -10.81 -18.30
N VAL A 71 -21.87 -9.76 -17.49
CA VAL A 71 -23.14 -9.07 -17.27
C VAL A 71 -23.64 -8.41 -18.57
N PHE A 72 -22.76 -7.79 -19.35
CA PHE A 72 -23.11 -7.19 -20.64
C PHE A 72 -23.62 -8.21 -21.66
N ARG A 73 -22.99 -9.40 -21.70
CA ARG A 73 -23.32 -10.48 -22.63
C ARG A 73 -24.74 -11.01 -22.40
N VAL A 74 -25.10 -11.32 -21.15
CA VAL A 74 -26.37 -12.01 -20.82
C VAL A 74 -27.46 -11.06 -20.29
N GLY A 75 -27.09 -9.87 -19.81
CA GLY A 75 -28.01 -8.93 -19.17
C GLY A 75 -29.03 -8.29 -20.12
N ASN A 76 -30.00 -7.59 -19.53
CA ASN A 76 -30.97 -6.79 -20.29
C ASN A 76 -30.33 -5.48 -20.82
N ASN A 77 -31.04 -4.77 -21.69
CA ASN A 77 -30.53 -3.52 -22.28
C ASN A 77 -30.23 -2.44 -21.24
N PHE A 78 -30.94 -2.43 -20.11
CA PHE A 78 -30.69 -1.46 -19.03
C PHE A 78 -29.33 -1.72 -18.37
N LEU A 79 -29.01 -2.98 -18.01
CA LEU A 79 -27.71 -3.36 -17.48
C LEU A 79 -26.58 -3.08 -18.48
N ARG A 80 -26.79 -3.38 -19.77
CA ARG A 80 -25.82 -3.05 -20.82
C ARG A 80 -25.53 -1.56 -20.88
N LEU A 81 -26.56 -0.72 -20.74
CA LEU A 81 -26.41 0.73 -20.68
C LEU A 81 -25.66 1.17 -19.41
N CYS A 82 -25.94 0.58 -18.25
CA CYS A 82 -25.19 0.85 -17.02
C CYS A 82 -23.70 0.50 -17.17
N VAL A 83 -23.39 -0.67 -17.74
CA VAL A 83 -22.00 -1.10 -17.98
C VAL A 83 -21.31 -0.17 -18.99
N LEU A 84 -22.01 0.28 -20.03
CA LEU A 84 -21.50 1.31 -20.95
C LEU A 84 -21.16 2.62 -20.21
N LYS A 85 -22.05 3.10 -19.34
CA LYS A 85 -21.82 4.32 -18.55
C LYS A 85 -20.64 4.18 -17.60
N VAL A 86 -20.50 3.04 -16.93
CA VAL A 86 -19.34 2.71 -16.10
C VAL A 86 -18.07 2.75 -16.93
N THR A 87 -18.06 2.10 -18.09
CA THR A 87 -16.90 2.05 -19.00
C THR A 87 -16.47 3.44 -19.46
N GLN A 88 -17.44 4.29 -19.83
CA GLN A 88 -17.19 5.69 -20.21
C GLN A 88 -16.65 6.53 -19.04
N GLN A 89 -17.15 6.29 -17.82
CA GLN A 89 -16.68 7.00 -16.63
C GLN A 89 -15.27 6.56 -16.21
N SER A 90 -14.92 5.29 -16.41
CA SER A 90 -13.64 4.69 -16.02
C SER A 90 -12.64 4.58 -17.16
N GLU A 91 -12.67 5.50 -18.14
CA GLU A 91 -11.83 5.45 -19.36
C GLU A 91 -10.34 5.29 -19.04
N LYS A 92 -9.85 6.01 -18.02
CA LYS A 92 -8.44 5.99 -17.57
C LYS A 92 -7.96 4.61 -17.06
N HIS A 93 -8.89 3.69 -16.79
CA HIS A 93 -8.58 2.36 -16.26
C HIS A 93 -8.65 1.26 -17.34
N LEU A 94 -9.11 1.58 -18.56
CA LEU A 94 -9.31 0.62 -19.64
C LEU A 94 -8.03 -0.07 -20.10
N GLU A 95 -6.93 0.67 -20.17
CA GLU A 95 -5.63 0.14 -20.59
C GLU A 95 -5.01 -0.82 -19.58
N LYS A 96 -5.56 -0.88 -18.36
CA LYS A 96 -5.11 -1.79 -17.30
C LYS A 96 -5.76 -3.17 -17.42
N ILE A 97 -6.59 -3.41 -18.44
CA ILE A 97 -7.19 -4.71 -18.72
C ILE A 97 -6.12 -5.62 -19.34
N LEU A 98 -5.87 -6.77 -18.70
CA LEU A 98 -4.86 -7.72 -19.15
C LEU A 98 -5.40 -8.66 -20.25
N ASN A 99 -6.63 -9.13 -20.09
CA ASN A 99 -7.25 -10.09 -21.01
C ASN A 99 -8.26 -9.40 -21.95
N VAL A 100 -7.75 -8.51 -22.79
CA VAL A 100 -8.54 -7.68 -23.72
C VAL A 100 -9.31 -8.55 -24.71
N ASP A 101 -8.72 -9.64 -25.19
CA ASP A 101 -9.35 -10.51 -26.19
C ASP A 101 -10.64 -11.15 -25.70
N GLU A 102 -10.61 -11.74 -24.51
CA GLU A 102 -11.76 -12.38 -23.90
C GLU A 102 -12.83 -11.36 -23.52
N PHE A 103 -12.42 -10.19 -23.00
CA PHE A 103 -13.32 -9.08 -22.70
C PHE A 103 -14.08 -8.63 -23.96
N VAL A 104 -13.36 -8.34 -25.05
CA VAL A 104 -13.94 -7.86 -26.30
C VAL A 104 -14.80 -8.93 -26.97
N LYS A 105 -14.39 -10.20 -26.92
CA LYS A 105 -15.20 -11.32 -27.45
C LYS A 105 -16.58 -11.39 -26.79
N ARG A 106 -16.65 -11.22 -25.46
CA ARG A 106 -17.92 -11.21 -24.71
C ARG A 106 -18.80 -10.01 -25.09
N ILE A 107 -18.21 -8.82 -25.19
CA ILE A 107 -18.94 -7.60 -25.62
C ILE A 107 -19.45 -7.76 -27.06
N PHE A 108 -18.59 -8.18 -27.98
CA PHE A 108 -18.89 -8.28 -29.40
C PHE A 108 -19.97 -9.32 -29.71
N SER A 109 -20.12 -10.37 -28.88
CA SER A 109 -21.16 -11.38 -29.08
C SER A 109 -22.60 -10.83 -29.15
N VAL A 110 -22.86 -9.65 -28.57
CA VAL A 110 -24.19 -9.01 -28.54
C VAL A 110 -24.50 -8.26 -29.84
N ILE A 111 -23.50 -7.94 -30.67
CA ILE A 111 -23.69 -7.15 -31.90
C ILE A 111 -24.48 -7.89 -32.98
N HIS A 112 -24.52 -9.22 -32.92
CA HIS A 112 -25.28 -10.07 -33.83
C HIS A 112 -26.74 -10.28 -33.40
N SER A 113 -27.22 -9.52 -32.40
CA SER A 113 -28.61 -9.59 -31.96
C SER A 113 -29.56 -8.89 -32.94
N ASN A 114 -30.82 -9.34 -32.97
CA ASN A 114 -31.87 -8.73 -33.79
C ASN A 114 -32.41 -7.41 -33.18
N ASP A 115 -32.01 -7.07 -31.96
CA ASP A 115 -32.48 -5.86 -31.26
C ASP A 115 -31.59 -4.64 -31.60
N PRO A 116 -32.12 -3.61 -32.30
CA PRO A 116 -31.33 -2.44 -32.67
C PRO A 116 -30.80 -1.65 -31.46
N VAL A 117 -31.48 -1.68 -30.32
CA VAL A 117 -31.02 -0.99 -29.10
C VAL A 117 -29.82 -1.73 -28.51
N ALA A 118 -29.85 -3.06 -28.48
CA ALA A 118 -28.71 -3.86 -28.03
C ALA A 118 -27.49 -3.66 -28.95
N ARG A 119 -27.68 -3.63 -30.27
CA ARG A 119 -26.64 -3.32 -31.26
C ARG A 119 -26.09 -1.90 -31.06
N ALA A 120 -26.95 -0.90 -30.88
CA ALA A 120 -26.56 0.48 -30.63
C ALA A 120 -25.73 0.63 -29.34
N ILE A 121 -26.13 -0.01 -28.24
CA ILE A 121 -25.35 0.01 -26.98
C ILE A 121 -23.99 -0.67 -27.19
N THR A 122 -23.95 -1.77 -27.96
CA THR A 122 -22.71 -2.49 -28.27
C THR A 122 -21.77 -1.64 -29.12
N LEU A 123 -22.27 -0.93 -30.15
CA LEU A 123 -21.47 0.00 -30.94
C LEU A 123 -20.90 1.14 -30.09
N ARG A 124 -21.72 1.72 -29.18
CA ARG A 124 -21.23 2.73 -28.23
C ARG A 124 -20.18 2.16 -27.29
N MET A 125 -20.34 0.91 -26.84
CA MET A 125 -19.32 0.21 -26.05
C MET A 125 -18.02 0.07 -26.83
N LEU A 126 -18.07 -0.48 -28.05
CA LEU A 126 -16.89 -0.62 -28.90
C LEU A 126 -16.20 0.73 -29.15
N GLY A 127 -16.98 1.78 -29.43
CA GLY A 127 -16.46 3.14 -29.57
C GLY A 127 -15.75 3.65 -28.31
N SER A 128 -16.24 3.31 -27.11
CA SER A 128 -15.57 3.65 -25.85
C SER A 128 -14.31 2.79 -25.58
N LEU A 129 -14.13 1.68 -26.29
CA LEU A 129 -12.96 0.82 -26.22
C LEU A 129 -11.94 1.10 -27.34
N ALA A 130 -12.16 2.10 -28.19
CA ALA A 130 -11.32 2.38 -29.36
C ALA A 130 -9.84 2.65 -29.00
N SER A 131 -9.55 3.11 -27.77
CA SER A 131 -8.19 3.32 -27.27
C SER A 131 -7.41 2.02 -27.04
N ILE A 132 -8.08 0.91 -26.69
CA ILE A 132 -7.44 -0.38 -26.39
C ILE A 132 -7.53 -1.38 -27.55
N ILE A 133 -8.46 -1.19 -28.49
CA ILE A 133 -8.64 -2.07 -29.65
C ILE A 133 -8.68 -1.34 -31.00
N PRO A 134 -7.74 -0.43 -31.29
CA PRO A 134 -7.78 0.37 -32.52
C PRO A 134 -7.76 -0.48 -33.80
N GLU A 135 -7.10 -1.65 -33.79
CA GLU A 135 -6.86 -2.47 -34.99
C GLU A 135 -7.80 -3.67 -35.19
N ARG A 136 -8.87 -3.75 -34.41
CA ARG A 136 -9.85 -4.84 -34.50
C ARG A 136 -10.70 -4.74 -35.78
N LYS A 137 -10.32 -5.48 -36.82
CA LYS A 137 -11.01 -5.47 -38.12
C LYS A 137 -12.48 -5.92 -38.06
N ASN A 138 -12.85 -6.80 -37.13
CA ASN A 138 -14.25 -7.18 -36.88
C ASN A 138 -15.09 -6.01 -36.36
N ALA A 139 -14.55 -5.21 -35.43
CA ALA A 139 -15.19 -3.97 -34.98
C ALA A 139 -15.31 -2.98 -36.14
N HIS A 140 -14.26 -2.79 -36.93
CA HIS A 140 -14.26 -1.92 -38.11
C HIS A 140 -15.38 -2.28 -39.10
N HIS A 141 -15.49 -3.57 -39.45
CA HIS A 141 -16.52 -4.06 -40.36
C HIS A 141 -17.93 -3.83 -39.81
N SER A 142 -18.16 -4.15 -38.53
CA SER A 142 -19.46 -3.97 -37.89
C SER A 142 -19.91 -2.50 -37.86
N ILE A 143 -18.99 -1.56 -37.57
CA ILE A 143 -19.31 -0.12 -37.59
C ILE A 143 -19.66 0.34 -39.00
N ARG A 144 -18.89 -0.08 -40.00
CA ARG A 144 -19.16 0.26 -41.41
C ARG A 144 -20.51 -0.28 -41.88
N GLN A 145 -20.86 -1.50 -41.49
CA GLN A 145 -22.15 -2.10 -41.82
C GLN A 145 -23.32 -1.40 -41.12
N SER A 146 -23.19 -1.10 -39.82
CA SER A 146 -24.26 -0.46 -39.03
C SER A 146 -24.52 1.01 -39.41
N LEU A 147 -23.60 1.68 -40.13
CA LEU A 147 -23.85 3.01 -40.71
C LEU A 147 -24.92 2.99 -41.81
N ASP A 148 -25.13 1.84 -42.47
CA ASP A 148 -26.15 1.63 -43.49
C ASP A 148 -27.47 1.07 -42.93
N SER A 149 -27.60 1.02 -41.59
CA SER A 149 -28.81 0.53 -40.93
C SER A 149 -30.02 1.44 -41.18
N HIS A 150 -31.22 0.84 -41.18
CA HIS A 150 -32.48 1.56 -41.23
C HIS A 150 -32.90 2.12 -39.85
N ASP A 151 -32.26 1.66 -38.77
CA ASP A 151 -32.58 2.08 -37.40
C ASP A 151 -31.77 3.32 -36.99
N ASN A 152 -32.46 4.45 -36.78
CA ASN A 152 -31.82 5.73 -36.41
C ASN A 152 -30.93 5.63 -35.17
N VAL A 153 -31.34 4.89 -34.14
CA VAL A 153 -30.57 4.73 -32.89
C VAL A 153 -29.25 4.00 -33.11
N GLU A 154 -29.25 3.03 -34.03
CA GLU A 154 -28.05 2.26 -34.38
C GLU A 154 -27.10 3.10 -35.23
N VAL A 155 -27.62 3.82 -36.23
CA VAL A 155 -26.81 4.73 -37.07
C VAL A 155 -26.12 5.78 -36.19
N GLU A 156 -26.82 6.38 -35.23
CA GLU A 156 -26.21 7.33 -34.31
C GLU A 156 -25.11 6.72 -33.42
N ALA A 157 -25.29 5.47 -33.00
CA ALA A 157 -24.27 4.74 -32.25
C ALA A 157 -23.06 4.38 -33.13
N ALA A 158 -23.31 4.02 -34.39
CA ALA A 158 -22.27 3.75 -35.39
C ALA A 158 -21.46 5.01 -35.70
N VAL A 159 -22.10 6.18 -35.81
CA VAL A 159 -21.44 7.49 -35.96
C VAL A 159 -20.52 7.79 -34.78
N PHE A 160 -21.00 7.56 -33.55
CA PHE A 160 -20.17 7.71 -32.34
C PHE A 160 -18.96 6.77 -32.35
N ALA A 161 -19.17 5.49 -32.67
CA ALA A 161 -18.08 4.52 -32.76
C ALA A 161 -17.09 4.87 -33.87
N ALA A 162 -17.58 5.29 -35.04
CA ALA A 162 -16.76 5.70 -36.17
C ALA A 162 -15.87 6.90 -35.82
N ALA A 163 -16.39 7.90 -35.11
CA ALA A 163 -15.58 9.03 -34.64
C ALA A 163 -14.42 8.56 -33.75
N ASN A 164 -14.70 7.73 -32.74
CA ASN A 164 -13.69 7.28 -31.79
C ASN A 164 -12.64 6.35 -32.43
N PHE A 165 -13.05 5.44 -33.30
CA PHE A 165 -12.10 4.60 -34.03
C PHE A 165 -11.28 5.41 -35.05
N SER A 166 -11.86 6.40 -35.71
CA SER A 166 -11.12 7.29 -36.61
C SER A 166 -10.07 8.11 -35.87
N ALA A 167 -10.33 8.46 -34.60
CA ALA A 167 -9.37 9.19 -33.78
C ALA A 167 -8.08 8.41 -33.52
N GLN A 168 -8.15 7.08 -33.46
CA GLN A 168 -7.04 6.22 -33.04
C GLN A 168 -6.43 5.41 -34.21
N SER A 169 -7.24 4.86 -35.11
CA SER A 169 -6.78 3.97 -36.18
C SER A 169 -6.75 4.67 -37.54
N LYS A 170 -5.56 4.77 -38.12
CA LYS A 170 -5.33 5.29 -39.48
C LYS A 170 -6.05 4.45 -40.53
N ASP A 171 -5.94 3.12 -40.45
CA ASP A 171 -6.57 2.19 -41.39
C ASP A 171 -8.09 2.37 -41.43
N PHE A 172 -8.71 2.50 -40.26
CA PHE A 172 -10.14 2.74 -40.15
C PHE A 172 -10.52 4.12 -40.72
N ALA A 173 -9.75 5.17 -40.40
CA ALA A 173 -10.00 6.52 -40.89
C ALA A 173 -9.97 6.59 -42.44
N VAL A 174 -8.98 5.97 -43.08
CA VAL A 174 -8.90 5.87 -44.55
C VAL A 174 -10.09 5.10 -45.12
N GLY A 175 -10.44 3.95 -44.52
CA GLY A 175 -11.53 3.10 -44.99
C GLY A 175 -12.92 3.74 -44.83
N ILE A 176 -13.12 4.58 -43.80
CA ILE A 176 -14.41 5.21 -43.50
C ILE A 176 -14.58 6.58 -44.17
N CYS A 177 -13.48 7.29 -44.48
CA CYS A 177 -13.55 8.66 -45.02
C CYS A 177 -14.40 8.75 -46.29
N ASN A 178 -14.21 7.84 -47.24
CA ASN A 178 -15.01 7.80 -48.48
C ASN A 178 -16.50 7.56 -48.18
N LYS A 179 -16.80 6.63 -47.28
CA LYS A 179 -18.19 6.32 -46.88
C LYS A 179 -18.87 7.52 -46.23
N ILE A 180 -18.19 8.21 -45.33
CA ILE A 180 -18.71 9.43 -44.68
C ILE A 180 -18.92 10.54 -45.71
N SER A 181 -18.01 10.68 -46.67
CA SER A 181 -18.12 11.66 -47.77
C SER A 181 -19.37 11.41 -48.61
N GLU A 182 -19.59 10.17 -49.03
CA GLU A 182 -20.79 9.74 -49.76
C GLU A 182 -22.08 10.02 -48.97
N MET A 183 -22.11 9.67 -47.68
CA MET A 183 -23.27 9.89 -46.82
C MET A 183 -23.58 11.38 -46.62
N ILE A 184 -22.56 12.24 -46.48
CA ILE A 184 -22.78 13.69 -46.31
C ILE A 184 -23.25 14.34 -47.62
N GLN A 185 -22.66 13.94 -48.76
CA GLN A 185 -23.03 14.49 -50.07
C GLN A 185 -24.38 13.96 -50.57
N GLY A 186 -24.78 12.75 -50.14
CA GLY A 186 -26.05 12.14 -50.47
C GLY A 186 -27.25 13.02 -50.11
N LEU A 187 -28.24 13.08 -50.99
CA LEU A 187 -29.48 13.83 -50.78
C LEU A 187 -30.43 13.12 -49.81
N ALA A 188 -30.29 11.80 -49.65
CA ALA A 188 -31.16 10.97 -48.82
C ALA A 188 -30.89 11.12 -47.30
N THR A 189 -29.76 11.70 -46.89
CA THR A 189 -29.42 11.85 -45.48
C THR A 189 -29.98 13.15 -44.90
N PRO A 190 -30.70 13.09 -43.76
CA PRO A 190 -31.28 14.28 -43.15
C PRO A 190 -30.18 15.21 -42.61
N VAL A 191 -30.47 16.52 -42.54
CA VAL A 191 -29.52 17.55 -42.12
C VAL A 191 -28.94 17.27 -40.72
N ASP A 192 -29.76 16.78 -39.79
CA ASP A 192 -29.30 16.45 -38.43
C ASP A 192 -28.26 15.32 -38.42
N LEU A 193 -28.39 14.33 -39.32
CA LEU A 193 -27.39 13.27 -39.46
C LEU A 193 -26.12 13.82 -40.11
N LYS A 194 -26.22 14.69 -41.12
CA LYS A 194 -25.04 15.37 -41.72
C LYS A 194 -24.25 16.15 -40.66
N LEU A 195 -24.93 16.89 -39.79
CA LEU A 195 -24.32 17.61 -38.67
C LEU A 195 -23.57 16.69 -37.69
N LYS A 196 -24.00 15.43 -37.53
CA LYS A 196 -23.31 14.43 -36.69
C LYS A 196 -22.15 13.73 -37.43
N LEU A 197 -22.23 13.59 -38.74
CA LEU A 197 -21.20 12.97 -39.58
C LEU A 197 -19.99 13.89 -39.82
N ILE A 198 -20.22 15.19 -40.03
CA ILE A 198 -19.15 16.17 -40.33
C ILE A 198 -18.02 16.13 -39.28
N PRO A 199 -18.29 16.14 -37.96
CA PRO A 199 -17.24 16.08 -36.93
C PRO A 199 -16.28 14.90 -37.03
N ILE A 200 -16.67 13.76 -37.64
CA ILE A 200 -15.77 12.61 -37.83
C ILE A 200 -14.53 13.02 -38.63
N LEU A 201 -14.69 13.98 -39.56
CA LEU A 201 -13.60 14.47 -40.41
C LEU A 201 -12.47 15.16 -39.63
N GLN A 202 -12.68 15.56 -38.37
CA GLN A 202 -11.62 16.15 -37.54
C GLN A 202 -10.47 15.15 -37.27
N HIS A 203 -10.76 13.85 -37.36
CA HIS A 203 -9.82 12.77 -37.10
C HIS A 203 -9.03 12.34 -38.35
N MET A 204 -9.20 13.04 -39.48
CA MET A 204 -8.54 12.76 -40.75
C MET A 204 -7.13 13.34 -40.84
N HIS A 205 -6.43 13.48 -39.70
CA HIS A 205 -5.10 14.12 -39.59
C HIS A 205 -3.92 13.13 -39.68
N HIS A 206 -4.18 11.84 -39.89
CA HIS A 206 -3.16 10.77 -39.91
C HIS A 206 -2.20 10.81 -41.11
N ASP A 207 -2.57 11.47 -42.20
CA ASP A 207 -1.76 11.60 -43.42
C ASP A 207 -2.14 12.86 -44.19
N ALA A 208 -1.20 13.41 -44.96
CA ALA A 208 -1.41 14.62 -45.76
C ALA A 208 -2.49 14.44 -46.83
N ILE A 209 -2.56 13.25 -47.46
CA ILE A 209 -3.58 12.94 -48.49
C ILE A 209 -4.98 12.94 -47.85
N LEU A 210 -5.12 12.28 -46.71
CA LEU A 210 -6.38 12.18 -45.98
C LEU A 210 -6.84 13.55 -45.49
N ALA A 211 -5.93 14.34 -44.91
CA ALA A 211 -6.21 15.71 -44.47
C ALA A 211 -6.61 16.63 -45.64
N SER A 212 -5.95 16.50 -46.79
CA SER A 212 -6.29 17.23 -48.01
C SER A 212 -7.68 16.88 -48.54
N SER A 213 -8.02 15.59 -48.58
CA SER A 213 -9.35 15.14 -49.02
C SER A 213 -10.48 15.65 -48.09
N ALA A 214 -10.29 15.55 -46.77
CA ALA A 214 -11.24 16.06 -45.78
C ALA A 214 -11.38 17.58 -45.88
N ARG A 215 -10.27 18.30 -46.12
CA ARG A 215 -10.25 19.74 -46.34
C ARG A 215 -11.06 20.14 -47.58
N GLN A 216 -10.86 19.47 -48.71
CA GLN A 216 -11.62 19.74 -49.93
C GLN A 216 -13.11 19.53 -49.72
N LEU A 217 -13.49 18.43 -49.06
CA LEU A 217 -14.88 18.15 -48.71
C LEU A 217 -15.46 19.24 -47.80
N LEU A 218 -14.78 19.60 -46.71
CA LEU A 218 -15.25 20.66 -45.79
C LEU A 218 -15.41 22.00 -46.50
N GLN A 219 -14.50 22.37 -47.41
CA GLN A 219 -14.60 23.57 -48.22
C GLN A 219 -15.81 23.53 -49.18
N GLN A 220 -16.06 22.38 -49.79
CA GLN A 220 -17.25 22.16 -50.61
C GLN A 220 -18.54 22.25 -49.75
N LEU A 221 -18.55 21.72 -48.53
CA LEU A 221 -19.72 21.76 -47.66
C LEU A 221 -20.08 23.16 -47.19
N VAL A 222 -19.08 23.98 -46.85
CA VAL A 222 -19.31 25.37 -46.45
C VAL A 222 -19.89 26.20 -47.60
N THR A 223 -19.49 25.92 -48.84
CA THR A 223 -20.00 26.63 -50.03
C THR A 223 -21.36 26.10 -50.51
N SER A 224 -21.60 24.79 -50.44
CA SER A 224 -22.84 24.15 -50.90
C SER A 224 -24.00 24.15 -49.89
N TYR A 225 -23.71 24.24 -48.58
CA TYR A 225 -24.71 24.24 -47.51
C TYR A 225 -24.63 25.52 -46.66
N PRO A 226 -25.21 26.66 -47.11
CA PRO A 226 -25.06 27.96 -46.45
C PRO A 226 -25.85 28.12 -45.13
N SER A 227 -26.36 27.03 -44.54
CA SER A 227 -27.08 27.07 -43.25
C SER A 227 -26.15 27.42 -42.09
N THR A 228 -26.60 28.25 -41.16
CA THR A 228 -25.82 28.68 -39.99
C THR A 228 -25.24 27.51 -39.19
N LYS A 229 -26.03 26.45 -38.94
CA LYS A 229 -25.56 25.25 -38.20
C LYS A 229 -24.52 24.46 -38.99
N MET A 230 -24.73 24.28 -40.30
CA MET A 230 -23.82 23.55 -41.19
C MET A 230 -22.47 24.25 -41.32
N VAL A 231 -22.49 25.56 -41.53
CA VAL A 231 -21.27 26.38 -41.61
C VAL A 231 -20.51 26.35 -40.28
N ILE A 232 -21.22 26.46 -39.14
CA ILE A 232 -20.58 26.39 -37.81
C ILE A 232 -19.89 25.05 -37.60
N VAL A 233 -20.59 23.93 -37.79
CA VAL A 233 -20.01 22.61 -37.55
C VAL A 233 -18.85 22.35 -38.52
N SER A 234 -19.02 22.69 -39.81
CA SER A 234 -17.98 22.48 -40.82
C SER A 234 -16.72 23.32 -40.55
N LEU A 235 -16.87 24.62 -40.23
CA LEU A 235 -15.73 25.47 -39.90
C LEU A 235 -15.01 25.00 -38.64
N HIS A 236 -15.76 24.60 -37.61
CA HIS A 236 -15.16 24.11 -36.37
C HIS A 236 -14.38 22.80 -36.59
N THR A 237 -14.97 21.83 -37.31
CA THR A 237 -14.28 20.58 -37.70
C THR A 237 -13.03 20.87 -38.53
N PHE A 238 -13.11 21.84 -39.44
CA PHE A 238 -11.98 22.26 -40.25
C PHE A 238 -10.84 22.86 -39.42
N THR A 239 -11.19 23.70 -38.44
CA THR A 239 -10.21 24.25 -37.48
C THR A 239 -9.58 23.15 -36.65
N LEU A 240 -10.36 22.19 -36.14
CA LEU A 240 -9.83 21.07 -35.35
C LEU A 240 -8.89 20.17 -36.17
N LEU A 241 -9.22 19.88 -37.42
CA LEU A 241 -8.35 19.18 -38.36
C LEU A 241 -7.03 19.95 -38.59
N ALA A 242 -7.10 21.24 -38.90
CA ALA A 242 -5.91 22.09 -39.13
C ALA A 242 -5.03 22.20 -37.88
N ALA A 243 -5.64 22.36 -36.69
CA ALA A 243 -4.93 22.43 -35.42
C ALA A 243 -4.23 21.10 -35.03
N SER A 244 -4.68 19.97 -35.58
CA SER A 244 -4.15 18.64 -35.27
C SER A 244 -3.12 18.18 -36.30
N SER A 245 -3.38 18.44 -37.60
CA SER A 245 -2.45 18.12 -38.69
C SER A 245 -1.27 19.10 -38.79
N LEU A 246 -1.41 20.33 -38.27
CA LEU A 246 -0.47 21.46 -38.40
C LEU A 246 -0.18 21.91 -39.85
N VAL A 247 -0.66 21.19 -40.85
CA VAL A 247 -0.61 21.53 -42.27
C VAL A 247 -1.71 22.54 -42.62
N ASP A 248 -1.38 23.55 -43.42
CA ASP A 248 -2.31 24.59 -43.90
C ASP A 248 -3.01 25.42 -42.80
N THR A 249 -2.44 25.49 -41.60
CA THR A 249 -2.91 26.38 -40.52
C THR A 249 -2.98 27.86 -40.94
N PRO A 250 -2.04 28.44 -41.73
CA PRO A 250 -2.18 29.83 -42.21
C PRO A 250 -3.39 30.02 -43.13
N LYS A 251 -3.68 29.04 -44.01
CA LYS A 251 -4.86 29.09 -44.87
C LYS A 251 -6.15 29.02 -44.04
N GLN A 252 -6.15 28.27 -42.93
CA GLN A 252 -7.30 28.24 -42.01
C GLN A 252 -7.49 29.58 -41.29
N ILE A 253 -6.41 30.20 -40.81
CA ILE A 253 -6.47 31.55 -40.21
C ILE A 253 -7.03 32.56 -41.21
N GLN A 254 -6.54 32.54 -42.46
CA GLN A 254 -7.05 33.40 -43.53
C GLN A 254 -8.54 33.18 -43.80
N LEU A 255 -8.98 31.91 -43.88
CA LEU A 255 -10.39 31.57 -44.08
C LEU A 255 -11.26 32.10 -42.93
N LEU A 256 -10.85 31.86 -41.67
CA LEU A 256 -11.58 32.35 -40.50
C LEU A 256 -11.66 33.88 -40.46
N LEU A 257 -10.58 34.59 -40.84
CA LEU A 257 -10.57 36.04 -40.98
C LEU A 257 -11.48 36.53 -42.11
N GLN A 258 -11.55 35.81 -43.23
CA GLN A 258 -12.49 36.11 -44.32
C GLN A 258 -13.94 35.97 -43.85
N TYR A 259 -14.29 34.90 -43.13
CA TYR A 259 -15.62 34.77 -42.52
C TYR A 259 -15.87 35.84 -41.46
N LEU A 260 -14.85 36.22 -40.69
CA LEU A 260 -14.97 37.27 -39.69
C LEU A 260 -15.23 38.64 -40.31
N LYS A 261 -14.64 38.95 -41.48
CA LYS A 261 -14.87 40.19 -42.23
C LYS A 261 -16.20 40.15 -43.00
N ASN A 262 -16.40 39.14 -43.83
CA ASN A 262 -17.45 39.13 -44.86
C ASN A 262 -18.80 38.55 -44.39
N ASP A 263 -18.82 37.61 -43.45
CA ASP A 263 -20.05 36.93 -43.09
C ASP A 263 -20.95 37.79 -42.18
N PRO A 264 -22.22 38.05 -42.51
CA PRO A 264 -23.07 38.92 -41.71
C PRO A 264 -23.56 38.26 -40.41
N ARG A 265 -23.47 36.94 -40.27
CA ARG A 265 -24.13 36.20 -39.19
C ARG A 265 -23.30 36.25 -37.92
N LYS A 266 -23.88 36.83 -36.85
CA LYS A 266 -23.24 36.95 -35.53
C LYS A 266 -22.77 35.61 -34.95
N ALA A 267 -23.49 34.51 -35.20
CA ALA A 267 -23.10 33.19 -34.69
C ALA A 267 -21.82 32.65 -35.36
N VAL A 268 -21.67 32.84 -36.68
CA VAL A 268 -20.47 32.43 -37.43
C VAL A 268 -19.27 33.28 -37.02
N LYS A 269 -19.45 34.61 -36.89
CA LYS A 269 -18.38 35.50 -36.38
C LYS A 269 -17.91 35.10 -34.98
N ARG A 270 -18.84 34.75 -34.06
CA ARG A 270 -18.48 34.26 -32.72
C ARG A 270 -17.69 32.95 -32.76
N LEU A 271 -18.08 31.99 -33.60
CA LEU A 271 -17.32 30.76 -33.79
C LEU A 271 -15.92 31.07 -34.33
N ALA A 272 -15.81 31.90 -35.37
CA ALA A 272 -14.52 32.24 -35.96
C ALA A 272 -13.57 32.86 -34.92
N ILE A 273 -14.07 33.72 -34.02
CA ILE A 273 -13.29 34.24 -32.89
C ILE A 273 -12.85 33.11 -31.94
N GLN A 274 -13.73 32.18 -31.60
CA GLN A 274 -13.39 31.06 -30.71
C GLN A 274 -12.33 30.14 -31.34
N ASP A 275 -12.47 29.84 -32.63
CA ASP A 275 -11.52 29.04 -33.39
C ASP A 275 -10.17 29.75 -33.56
N LEU A 276 -10.17 31.07 -33.83
CA LEU A 276 -8.95 31.88 -33.84
C LEU A 276 -8.28 31.91 -32.46
N LYS A 277 -9.07 31.98 -31.37
CA LYS A 277 -8.53 31.88 -30.00
C LYS A 277 -7.91 30.51 -29.74
N LEU A 278 -8.55 29.44 -30.21
CA LEU A 278 -8.00 28.08 -30.12
C LEU A 278 -6.66 27.98 -30.87
N LEU A 279 -6.60 28.46 -32.11
CA LEU A 279 -5.35 28.48 -32.90
C LEU A 279 -4.28 29.38 -32.29
N ALA A 280 -4.64 30.53 -31.73
CA ALA A 280 -3.72 31.41 -31.00
C ALA A 280 -3.13 30.71 -29.76
N SER A 281 -3.91 29.86 -29.09
CA SER A 281 -3.44 29.11 -27.92
C SER A 281 -2.60 27.88 -28.26
N LYS A 282 -2.94 27.14 -29.33
CA LYS A 282 -2.23 25.91 -29.73
C LYS A 282 -1.04 26.15 -30.66
N THR A 283 -1.17 27.03 -31.64
CA THR A 283 -0.20 27.24 -32.72
C THR A 283 0.12 28.73 -32.94
N PRO A 284 0.53 29.49 -31.89
CA PRO A 284 0.78 30.93 -32.00
C PRO A 284 1.89 31.30 -32.99
N HIS A 285 2.85 30.40 -33.21
CA HIS A 285 4.00 30.62 -34.10
C HIS A 285 3.64 30.66 -35.59
N THR A 286 2.44 30.22 -35.98
CA THR A 286 1.98 30.20 -37.38
C THR A 286 1.32 31.51 -37.82
N TRP A 287 1.18 32.46 -36.90
CA TRP A 287 0.53 33.75 -37.17
C TRP A 287 1.49 34.73 -37.84
N SER A 288 1.02 35.31 -38.96
CA SER A 288 1.74 36.34 -39.69
C SER A 288 1.32 37.75 -39.26
N ARG A 289 2.10 38.77 -39.67
CA ARG A 289 1.78 40.18 -39.42
C ARG A 289 0.45 40.54 -40.09
N GLU A 290 0.24 40.06 -41.30
CA GLU A 290 -0.94 40.30 -42.13
C GLU A 290 -2.20 39.76 -41.45
N ASN A 291 -2.11 38.59 -40.80
CA ASN A 291 -3.23 38.03 -40.04
C ASN A 291 -3.62 38.90 -38.83
N ILE A 292 -2.62 39.40 -38.09
CA ILE A 292 -2.83 40.24 -36.92
C ILE A 292 -3.42 41.60 -37.34
N GLN A 293 -2.87 42.21 -38.39
CA GLN A 293 -3.41 43.46 -38.97
C GLN A 293 -4.86 43.30 -39.42
N ALA A 294 -5.16 42.23 -40.17
CA ALA A 294 -6.52 41.96 -40.62
C ALA A 294 -7.51 41.75 -39.46
N LEU A 295 -7.07 41.15 -38.35
CA LEU A 295 -7.87 41.00 -37.14
C LEU A 295 -8.10 42.35 -36.44
N CYS A 296 -7.07 43.19 -36.34
CA CYS A 296 -7.15 44.55 -35.78
C CYS A 296 -8.11 45.44 -36.60
N GLU A 297 -7.97 45.46 -37.92
CA GLU A 297 -8.89 46.18 -38.82
C GLU A 297 -10.33 45.72 -38.63
N CYS A 298 -10.55 44.40 -38.56
CA CYS A 298 -11.87 43.84 -38.33
C CYS A 298 -12.44 44.25 -36.97
N ALA A 299 -11.61 44.31 -35.92
CA ALA A 299 -12.02 44.75 -34.59
C ALA A 299 -12.39 46.25 -34.55
N LEU A 300 -11.64 47.09 -35.28
CA LEU A 300 -11.90 48.53 -35.41
C LEU A 300 -13.22 48.81 -36.15
N GLN A 301 -13.50 48.04 -37.21
CA GLN A 301 -14.72 48.19 -38.01
C GLN A 301 -15.97 47.55 -37.36
N THR A 302 -15.80 46.76 -36.30
CA THR A 302 -16.92 46.03 -35.69
C THR A 302 -17.71 46.92 -34.72
N PRO A 303 -19.03 47.12 -34.92
CA PRO A 303 -19.86 47.94 -34.03
C PRO A 303 -20.34 47.19 -32.78
N TYR A 304 -20.13 45.86 -32.70
CA TYR A 304 -20.63 45.03 -31.61
C TYR A 304 -19.56 44.76 -30.54
N ASP A 305 -19.82 45.18 -29.31
CA ASP A 305 -18.88 45.04 -28.18
C ASP A 305 -18.50 43.59 -27.88
N SER A 306 -19.47 42.68 -27.92
CA SER A 306 -19.21 41.25 -27.66
C SER A 306 -18.24 40.62 -28.68
N LEU A 307 -18.30 41.03 -29.95
CA LEU A 307 -17.38 40.54 -30.97
C LEU A 307 -16.01 41.21 -30.84
N LYS A 308 -15.99 42.52 -30.57
CA LYS A 308 -14.76 43.28 -30.32
C LYS A 308 -13.98 42.73 -29.13
N LEU A 309 -14.65 42.48 -28.00
CA LEU A 309 -14.08 41.83 -26.81
C LEU A 309 -13.54 40.43 -27.14
N GLY A 310 -14.27 39.67 -27.95
CA GLY A 310 -13.82 38.37 -28.43
C GLY A 310 -12.51 38.45 -29.22
N MET A 311 -12.41 39.37 -30.18
CA MET A 311 -11.19 39.59 -30.98
C MET A 311 -10.03 40.10 -30.10
N LEU A 312 -10.29 41.01 -29.17
CA LEU A 312 -9.29 41.47 -28.19
C LEU A 312 -8.78 40.33 -27.32
N SER A 313 -9.65 39.37 -26.95
CA SER A 313 -9.21 38.17 -26.24
C SER A 313 -8.26 37.30 -27.08
N VAL A 314 -8.44 37.23 -28.40
CA VAL A 314 -7.51 36.54 -29.32
C VAL A 314 -6.17 37.29 -29.35
N LEU A 315 -6.20 38.61 -29.56
CA LEU A 315 -5.00 39.45 -29.58
C LEU A 315 -4.23 39.39 -28.26
N SER A 316 -4.91 39.41 -27.12
CA SER A 316 -4.31 39.23 -25.79
C SER A 316 -3.65 37.85 -25.63
N THR A 317 -4.22 36.81 -26.23
CA THR A 317 -3.61 35.46 -26.22
C THR A 317 -2.33 35.46 -27.07
N LEU A 318 -2.36 36.07 -28.26
CA LEU A 318 -1.21 36.17 -29.15
C LEU A 318 -0.09 37.04 -28.57
N SER A 319 -0.45 38.14 -27.89
CA SER A 319 0.52 39.08 -27.33
C SER A 319 1.40 38.47 -26.24
N GLY A 320 0.90 37.44 -25.56
CA GLY A 320 1.66 36.66 -24.57
C GLY A 320 2.67 35.66 -25.15
N THR A 321 2.82 35.59 -26.48
CA THR A 321 3.62 34.56 -27.18
C THR A 321 4.67 35.19 -28.10
N ILE A 322 5.44 34.36 -28.81
CA ILE A 322 6.42 34.84 -29.80
C ILE A 322 5.80 35.63 -30.97
N ALA A 323 4.48 35.51 -31.20
CA ALA A 323 3.78 36.22 -32.28
C ALA A 323 3.94 37.74 -32.17
N ILE A 324 3.96 38.29 -30.94
CA ILE A 324 4.16 39.73 -30.73
C ILE A 324 5.56 40.19 -31.10
N LYS A 325 6.58 39.35 -30.82
CA LYS A 325 7.97 39.64 -31.18
C LYS A 325 8.14 39.65 -32.69
N HIS A 326 7.53 38.69 -33.38
CA HIS A 326 7.52 38.62 -34.83
C HIS A 326 6.72 39.79 -35.46
N TYR A 327 5.66 40.26 -34.81
CA TYR A 327 4.91 41.43 -35.25
C TYR A 327 5.76 42.71 -35.21
N PHE A 328 6.54 42.91 -34.14
CA PHE A 328 7.31 44.14 -33.88
C PHE A 328 8.79 44.09 -34.28
N SER A 329 9.33 42.99 -34.80
CA SER A 329 10.78 42.87 -35.14
C SER A 329 11.29 43.86 -36.20
N ILE A 330 10.44 44.75 -36.73
CA ILE A 330 10.73 45.74 -37.77
C ILE A 330 10.22 47.15 -37.36
N ALA A 331 9.74 47.38 -36.12
CA ALA A 331 9.14 48.66 -35.71
C ALA A 331 10.13 49.54 -34.91
N PRO A 332 10.41 50.80 -35.33
CA PRO A 332 11.38 51.67 -34.64
C PRO A 332 10.90 52.38 -33.36
N ASP A 333 9.60 52.46 -33.06
CA ASP A 333 9.05 53.32 -31.99
C ASP A 333 8.36 52.55 -30.86
N LEU A 334 9.15 51.88 -30.00
CA LEU A 334 8.60 51.14 -28.86
C LEU A 334 8.19 52.03 -27.67
N LEU A 335 8.84 53.19 -27.49
CA LEU A 335 8.66 54.06 -26.31
C LEU A 335 7.30 54.79 -26.28
N ALA A 336 6.83 55.30 -27.42
CA ALA A 336 5.51 55.95 -27.49
C ALA A 336 4.36 54.95 -27.24
N LEU A 337 4.50 53.73 -27.76
CA LEU A 337 3.54 52.65 -27.55
C LEU A 337 3.50 52.19 -26.08
N GLU A 338 4.62 52.24 -25.37
CA GLU A 338 4.69 51.94 -23.94
C GLU A 338 3.86 52.94 -23.12
N GLN A 339 3.91 54.24 -23.43
CA GLN A 339 3.06 55.25 -22.79
C GLN A 339 1.57 55.03 -23.10
N ASP A 340 1.21 54.83 -24.36
CA ASP A 340 -0.18 54.56 -24.77
C ASP A 340 -0.74 53.29 -24.10
N ALA A 341 0.11 52.26 -23.94
CA ALA A 341 -0.27 51.03 -23.26
C ALA A 341 -0.57 51.26 -21.76
N VAL A 342 0.21 52.10 -21.08
CA VAL A 342 -0.06 52.49 -19.69
C VAL A 342 -1.40 53.22 -19.63
N PHE A 343 -1.61 54.29 -20.39
CA PHE A 343 -2.88 55.04 -20.39
C PHE A 343 -4.10 54.17 -20.73
N GLY A 344 -3.94 53.22 -21.67
CA GLY A 344 -5.00 52.26 -22.01
C GLY A 344 -5.34 51.32 -20.85
N LEU A 345 -4.33 50.84 -20.12
CA LEU A 345 -4.53 49.99 -18.93
C LEU A 345 -5.16 50.79 -17.77
N GLU A 346 -4.78 52.05 -17.59
CA GLU A 346 -5.38 52.96 -16.61
C GLU A 346 -6.87 53.20 -16.91
N SER A 347 -7.20 53.42 -18.17
CA SER A 347 -8.59 53.59 -18.62
C SER A 347 -9.44 52.34 -18.30
N LEU A 348 -8.91 51.15 -18.57
CA LEU A 348 -9.59 49.89 -18.23
C LEU A 348 -9.73 49.68 -16.72
N LEU A 349 -8.72 50.07 -15.95
CA LEU A 349 -8.74 50.04 -14.50
C LEU A 349 -9.92 50.89 -14.00
N VAL A 350 -9.99 52.15 -14.40
CA VAL A 350 -11.05 53.09 -13.96
C VAL A 350 -12.44 52.56 -14.30
N LEU A 351 -12.65 52.11 -15.54
CA LEU A 351 -13.94 51.58 -16.00
C LEU A 351 -14.41 50.33 -15.24
N CYS A 352 -13.48 49.40 -14.94
CA CYS A 352 -13.83 48.13 -14.33
C CYS A 352 -13.81 48.15 -12.78
N SER A 353 -13.31 49.22 -12.17
CA SER A 353 -13.12 49.30 -10.72
C SER A 353 -14.42 49.40 -9.92
N GLN A 354 -15.49 49.91 -10.53
CA GLN A 354 -16.78 50.14 -9.88
C GLN A 354 -17.86 49.13 -10.28
N ASP A 355 -17.61 48.26 -11.25
CA ASP A 355 -18.57 47.28 -11.76
C ASP A 355 -18.33 45.88 -11.16
N ASP A 356 -19.27 45.36 -10.34
CA ASP A 356 -19.18 44.00 -9.74
C ASP A 356 -19.54 42.89 -10.75
N SER A 357 -19.82 43.22 -12.01
CA SER A 357 -20.15 42.22 -13.02
C SER A 357 -19.00 41.24 -13.25
N PRO A 358 -19.28 39.94 -13.46
CA PRO A 358 -18.25 38.94 -13.77
C PRO A 358 -17.42 39.30 -15.01
N GLY A 359 -18.02 40.02 -15.97
CA GLY A 359 -17.36 40.49 -17.18
C GLY A 359 -16.33 41.59 -16.91
N ALA A 360 -16.69 42.59 -16.10
CA ALA A 360 -15.76 43.64 -15.68
C ALA A 360 -14.64 43.07 -14.81
N GLN A 361 -14.94 42.17 -13.87
CA GLN A 361 -13.91 41.51 -13.05
C GLN A 361 -12.94 40.66 -13.87
N ALA A 362 -13.41 39.98 -14.93
CA ALA A 362 -12.55 39.23 -15.84
C ALA A 362 -11.62 40.17 -16.63
N THR A 363 -12.17 41.29 -17.10
CA THR A 363 -11.41 42.32 -17.82
C THR A 363 -10.36 42.98 -16.92
N LEU A 364 -10.75 43.34 -15.68
CA LEU A 364 -9.85 43.87 -14.66
C LEU A 364 -8.70 42.91 -14.34
N LYS A 365 -8.97 41.61 -14.21
CA LYS A 365 -7.93 40.60 -14.02
C LYS A 365 -6.95 40.54 -15.18
N ILE A 366 -7.43 40.67 -16.41
CA ILE A 366 -6.57 40.70 -17.61
C ILE A 366 -5.69 41.96 -17.56
N ALA A 367 -6.29 43.13 -17.33
CA ALA A 367 -5.58 44.41 -17.25
C ALA A 367 -4.49 44.39 -16.15
N LEU A 368 -4.82 43.97 -14.93
CA LEU A 368 -3.87 43.88 -13.83
C LEU A 368 -2.73 42.88 -14.11
N ASN A 369 -3.03 41.72 -14.70
CA ASN A 369 -1.98 40.78 -15.12
C ASN A 369 -1.07 41.37 -16.21
N CYS A 370 -1.62 42.17 -17.12
CA CYS A 370 -0.85 42.91 -18.11
C CYS A 370 0.04 43.98 -17.44
N MET A 371 -0.49 44.73 -16.47
CA MET A 371 0.29 45.70 -15.68
C MET A 371 1.47 45.03 -14.95
N VAL A 372 1.26 43.87 -14.31
CA VAL A 372 2.34 43.10 -13.66
C VAL A 372 3.41 42.69 -14.67
N LYS A 373 3.01 42.17 -15.83
CA LYS A 373 3.96 41.77 -16.90
C LYS A 373 4.72 42.97 -17.46
N LEU A 374 4.06 44.12 -17.62
CA LEU A 374 4.66 45.35 -18.11
C LEU A 374 5.68 45.89 -17.10
N ALA A 375 5.30 46.03 -15.83
CA ALA A 375 6.20 46.47 -14.76
C ALA A 375 7.42 45.55 -14.61
N LYS A 376 7.23 44.22 -14.76
CA LYS A 376 8.32 43.24 -14.75
C LYS A 376 9.27 43.38 -15.94
N GLY A 377 8.74 43.60 -17.14
CA GLY A 377 9.52 43.71 -18.37
C GLY A 377 10.19 45.08 -18.56
N ARG A 378 9.61 46.13 -17.98
CA ARG A 378 10.02 47.53 -18.10
C ARG A 378 9.99 48.22 -16.72
N PRO A 379 11.06 48.08 -15.91
CA PRO A 379 11.09 48.64 -14.57
C PRO A 379 10.92 50.17 -14.49
N HIS A 380 11.25 50.92 -15.54
CA HIS A 380 11.09 52.38 -15.56
C HIS A 380 9.61 52.85 -15.51
N LEU A 381 8.65 51.98 -15.85
CA LEU A 381 7.21 52.27 -15.82
C LEU A 381 6.54 51.85 -14.49
N SER A 382 7.26 51.16 -13.61
CA SER A 382 6.64 50.55 -12.42
C SER A 382 6.08 51.59 -11.45
N GLN A 383 6.71 52.76 -11.34
CA GLN A 383 6.26 53.84 -10.45
C GLN A 383 4.91 54.41 -10.91
N SER A 384 4.79 54.77 -12.20
CA SER A 384 3.54 55.27 -12.78
C SER A 384 2.39 54.26 -12.60
N VAL A 385 2.63 52.97 -12.84
CA VAL A 385 1.61 51.93 -12.65
C VAL A 385 1.19 51.82 -11.16
N VAL A 386 2.12 51.91 -10.23
CA VAL A 386 1.83 51.85 -8.78
C VAL A 386 1.03 53.07 -8.34
N GLU A 387 1.40 54.28 -8.75
CA GLU A 387 0.66 55.52 -8.45
C GLU A 387 -0.79 55.45 -8.94
N THR A 388 -1.01 54.94 -10.15
CA THR A 388 -2.37 54.76 -10.69
C THR A 388 -3.17 53.69 -9.95
N LEU A 389 -2.52 52.62 -9.49
CA LEU A 389 -3.19 51.61 -8.65
C LEU A 389 -3.57 52.16 -7.28
N LEU A 390 -2.72 52.98 -6.65
CA LEU A 390 -2.96 53.58 -5.33
C LEU A 390 -4.08 54.62 -5.36
N THR A 391 -4.08 55.50 -6.36
CA THR A 391 -5.15 56.48 -6.57
C THR A 391 -6.50 55.79 -6.78
N GLN A 392 -6.54 54.73 -7.60
CA GLN A 392 -7.77 54.01 -7.88
C GLN A 392 -8.24 53.08 -6.74
N LEU A 393 -7.33 52.68 -5.83
CA LEU A 393 -7.66 51.83 -4.67
C LEU A 393 -8.74 52.46 -3.77
N HIS A 394 -8.72 53.78 -3.64
CA HIS A 394 -9.65 54.54 -2.80
C HIS A 394 -11.07 54.58 -3.39
N SER A 395 -11.18 54.68 -4.73
CA SER A 395 -12.45 54.84 -5.46
C SER A 395 -13.09 53.53 -5.96
N ALA A 396 -12.39 52.40 -5.79
CA ALA A 396 -12.83 51.07 -6.22
C ALA A 396 -13.73 50.36 -5.20
N GLN A 397 -14.55 49.42 -5.67
CA GLN A 397 -15.29 48.49 -4.80
C GLN A 397 -14.37 47.41 -4.22
N ASP A 398 -14.79 46.75 -3.13
CA ASP A 398 -13.97 45.77 -2.42
C ASP A 398 -13.46 44.60 -3.28
N ALA A 399 -14.26 44.12 -4.23
CA ALA A 399 -13.85 43.05 -5.15
C ALA A 399 -12.69 43.45 -6.07
N ALA A 400 -12.68 44.71 -6.52
CA ALA A 400 -11.61 45.26 -7.35
C ALA A 400 -10.37 45.59 -6.49
N ARG A 401 -10.57 46.13 -5.28
CA ARG A 401 -9.48 46.39 -4.31
C ARG A 401 -8.66 45.14 -4.00
N ILE A 402 -9.31 43.99 -3.79
CA ILE A 402 -8.61 42.70 -3.56
C ILE A 402 -7.65 42.39 -4.73
N LEU A 403 -8.11 42.55 -5.98
CA LEU A 403 -7.32 42.27 -7.17
C LEU A 403 -6.16 43.27 -7.33
N MET A 404 -6.41 44.55 -7.04
CA MET A 404 -5.38 45.60 -7.04
C MET A 404 -4.32 45.34 -5.97
N CYS A 405 -4.70 44.95 -4.75
CA CYS A 405 -3.75 44.57 -3.70
C CYS A 405 -2.87 43.38 -4.12
N HIS A 406 -3.44 42.38 -4.79
CA HIS A 406 -2.64 41.28 -5.36
C HIS A 406 -1.67 41.75 -6.44
N CYS A 407 -2.08 42.72 -7.27
CA CYS A 407 -1.23 43.34 -8.28
C CYS A 407 -0.07 44.12 -7.63
N LEU A 408 -0.37 45.00 -6.67
CA LEU A 408 0.62 45.76 -5.91
C LEU A 408 1.62 44.83 -5.20
N ALA A 409 1.14 43.79 -4.52
CA ALA A 409 2.02 42.80 -3.89
C ALA A 409 2.92 42.08 -4.91
N ALA A 410 2.41 41.74 -6.10
CA ALA A 410 3.20 41.09 -7.14
C ALA A 410 4.28 41.99 -7.75
N ILE A 411 4.04 43.30 -7.82
CA ILE A 411 5.00 44.31 -8.29
C ILE A 411 6.04 44.61 -7.20
N ALA A 412 5.59 44.88 -5.97
CA ALA A 412 6.46 45.24 -4.85
C ALA A 412 7.44 44.11 -4.46
N MET A 413 7.04 42.84 -4.61
CA MET A 413 7.94 41.68 -4.42
C MET A 413 9.13 41.66 -5.41
N GLN A 414 9.01 42.33 -6.56
CA GLN A 414 10.09 42.38 -7.57
C GLN A 414 10.94 43.64 -7.41
N LEU A 415 10.33 44.74 -6.97
CA LEU A 415 10.93 46.07 -6.86
C LEU A 415 10.66 46.64 -5.46
N PRO A 416 11.46 46.26 -4.44
CA PRO A 416 11.21 46.64 -3.04
C PRO A 416 11.22 48.14 -2.80
N VAL A 417 11.92 48.91 -3.64
CA VAL A 417 12.02 50.38 -3.57
C VAL A 417 10.66 51.10 -3.69
N LEU A 418 9.67 50.44 -4.30
CA LEU A 418 8.31 50.98 -4.44
C LEU A 418 7.48 50.79 -3.15
N GLY A 419 7.91 49.91 -2.25
CA GLY A 419 7.19 49.54 -1.02
C GLY A 419 7.10 50.68 -0.01
N ASP A 420 8.21 51.40 0.23
CA ASP A 420 8.24 52.48 1.22
C ASP A 420 7.28 53.63 0.84
N GLY A 421 7.14 53.93 -0.46
CA GLY A 421 6.26 54.99 -0.97
C GLY A 421 4.77 54.66 -0.87
N MET A 422 4.37 53.38 -0.88
CA MET A 422 2.96 52.97 -0.84
C MET A 422 2.42 52.71 0.58
N LEU A 423 3.29 52.61 1.59
CA LEU A 423 2.90 52.17 2.93
C LEU A 423 1.88 53.12 3.61
N GLY A 424 2.02 54.43 3.39
CA GLY A 424 1.12 55.45 3.94
C GLY A 424 -0.33 55.28 3.47
N ASP A 425 -0.53 55.24 2.16
CA ASP A 425 -1.86 55.08 1.53
C ASP A 425 -2.53 53.76 1.93
N LEU A 426 -1.74 52.67 1.98
CA LEU A 426 -2.24 51.36 2.39
C LEU A 426 -2.70 51.36 3.85
N MET A 427 -2.01 52.10 4.72
CA MET A 427 -2.39 52.26 6.13
C MET A 427 -3.66 53.07 6.32
N GLU A 428 -3.83 54.14 5.54
CA GLU A 428 -5.05 54.94 5.58
C GLU A 428 -6.27 54.08 5.20
N LEU A 429 -6.18 53.33 4.11
CA LEU A 429 -7.26 52.45 3.67
C LEU A 429 -7.55 51.33 4.69
N TYR A 430 -6.52 50.76 5.30
CA TYR A 430 -6.67 49.71 6.32
C TYR A 430 -7.45 50.19 7.55
N LYS A 431 -7.24 51.44 7.98
CA LYS A 431 -7.99 52.07 9.09
C LYS A 431 -9.47 52.25 8.75
N VAL A 432 -9.79 52.64 7.52
CA VAL A 432 -11.16 52.97 7.09
C VAL A 432 -12.04 51.72 6.90
N ILE A 433 -11.45 50.59 6.53
CA ILE A 433 -12.18 49.36 6.16
C ILE A 433 -12.82 48.61 7.36
N GLY A 434 -12.74 49.13 8.59
CA GLY A 434 -13.04 48.39 9.84
C GLY A 434 -14.47 48.34 10.33
N ARG A 435 -15.46 48.46 9.45
CA ARG A 435 -16.85 48.76 9.87
C ARG A 435 -17.88 47.65 9.61
N SER A 436 -17.53 46.55 8.93
CA SER A 436 -18.48 45.46 8.61
C SER A 436 -17.79 44.10 8.48
N ALA A 437 -18.54 43.00 8.68
CA ALA A 437 -18.03 41.63 8.80
C ALA A 437 -18.39 40.73 7.59
N THR A 438 -18.37 41.28 6.37
CA THR A 438 -18.67 40.47 5.16
C THR A 438 -17.48 39.61 4.72
N ASP A 439 -17.72 38.45 4.11
CA ASP A 439 -16.66 37.57 3.59
C ASP A 439 -15.69 38.28 2.62
N LYS A 440 -16.20 39.19 1.78
CA LYS A 440 -15.37 39.99 0.85
C LYS A 440 -14.45 40.95 1.61
N GLN A 441 -14.92 41.52 2.71
CA GLN A 441 -14.15 42.46 3.53
C GLN A 441 -13.08 41.74 4.38
N GLN A 442 -13.38 40.52 4.83
CA GLN A 442 -12.38 39.64 5.45
C GLN A 442 -11.26 39.31 4.46
N GLU A 443 -11.58 38.98 3.20
CA GLU A 443 -10.58 38.77 2.15
C GLU A 443 -9.77 40.04 1.86
N LEU A 444 -10.42 41.20 1.80
CA LEU A 444 -9.77 42.49 1.59
C LEU A 444 -8.80 42.84 2.72
N LEU A 445 -9.16 42.60 3.99
CA LEU A 445 -8.26 42.76 5.15
C LEU A 445 -7.00 41.90 4.99
N VAL A 446 -7.14 40.64 4.55
CA VAL A 446 -6.00 39.76 4.28
C VAL A 446 -5.13 40.33 3.15
N SER A 447 -5.74 40.75 2.04
CA SER A 447 -5.01 41.28 0.88
C SER A 447 -4.28 42.58 1.20
N LEU A 448 -4.90 43.49 1.97
CA LEU A 448 -4.27 44.72 2.44
C LEU A 448 -3.12 44.42 3.39
N ALA A 449 -3.33 43.61 4.42
CA ALA A 449 -2.27 43.23 5.35
C ALA A 449 -1.10 42.55 4.62
N THR A 450 -1.39 41.74 3.59
CA THR A 450 -0.36 41.11 2.76
C THR A 450 0.50 42.14 2.03
N VAL A 451 -0.09 43.14 1.37
CA VAL A 451 0.68 44.16 0.66
C VAL A 451 1.44 45.07 1.63
N ILE A 452 0.88 45.36 2.81
CA ILE A 452 1.56 46.10 3.90
C ILE A 452 2.83 45.36 4.34
N PHE A 453 2.74 44.05 4.56
CA PHE A 453 3.89 43.23 4.95
C PHE A 453 4.93 43.09 3.83
N VAL A 454 4.51 43.13 2.56
CA VAL A 454 5.43 43.14 1.41
C VAL A 454 6.14 44.49 1.28
N ALA A 455 5.40 45.58 1.47
CA ALA A 455 5.90 46.94 1.40
C ALA A 455 6.89 47.24 2.54
N SER A 456 6.61 46.73 3.74
CA SER A 456 7.48 46.87 4.92
C SER A 456 8.58 45.81 4.93
N GLN A 457 9.71 46.08 4.29
CA GLN A 457 10.91 45.23 4.36
C GLN A 457 11.67 45.36 5.70
N LYS A 458 11.44 46.45 6.43
CA LYS A 458 11.96 46.67 7.79
C LYS A 458 10.93 46.23 8.83
N ALA A 459 11.37 46.07 10.08
CA ALA A 459 10.46 45.81 11.19
C ALA A 459 9.35 46.87 11.24
N LEU A 460 8.09 46.41 11.24
CA LEU A 460 6.91 47.28 11.32
C LEU A 460 7.01 48.23 12.53
N SER A 461 6.62 49.50 12.34
CA SER A 461 6.55 50.46 13.44
C SER A 461 5.48 50.05 14.46
N ALA A 462 5.65 50.48 15.72
CA ALA A 462 4.70 50.18 16.79
C ALA A 462 3.28 50.69 16.49
N GLU A 463 3.18 51.84 15.81
CA GLU A 463 1.91 52.45 15.40
C GLU A 463 1.17 51.57 14.37
N VAL A 464 1.88 51.03 13.38
CA VAL A 464 1.28 50.14 12.37
C VAL A 464 0.78 48.84 13.01
N LYS A 465 1.55 48.27 13.94
CA LYS A 465 1.15 47.06 14.68
C LYS A 465 -0.12 47.29 15.49
N ALA A 466 -0.20 48.41 16.20
CA ALA A 466 -1.37 48.76 17.02
C ALA A 466 -2.65 48.89 16.17
N VAL A 467 -2.55 49.55 15.01
CA VAL A 467 -3.68 49.69 14.07
C VAL A 467 -4.14 48.33 13.53
N ILE A 468 -3.20 47.47 13.12
CA ILE A 468 -3.54 46.12 12.63
C ILE A 468 -4.25 45.32 13.72
N LYS A 469 -3.73 45.36 14.95
CA LYS A 469 -4.30 44.62 16.09
C LYS A 469 -5.72 45.09 16.44
N GLN A 470 -5.91 46.39 16.61
CA GLN A 470 -7.22 46.97 16.95
C GLN A 470 -8.30 46.59 15.93
N GLN A 471 -7.93 46.55 14.65
CA GLN A 471 -8.84 46.15 13.58
C GLN A 471 -9.20 44.67 13.62
N LEU A 472 -8.24 43.81 13.96
CA LEU A 472 -8.48 42.37 14.02
C LEU A 472 -9.36 42.00 15.22
N GLU A 473 -9.16 42.67 16.36
CA GLU A 473 -9.96 42.44 17.57
C GLU A 473 -11.42 42.88 17.41
N SER A 474 -11.70 43.86 16.54
CA SER A 474 -13.04 44.43 16.38
C SER A 474 -13.93 43.68 15.37
N VAL A 475 -13.36 43.17 14.26
CA VAL A 475 -14.15 42.71 13.09
C VAL A 475 -13.72 41.35 12.54
N SER A 476 -12.52 40.85 12.87
CA SER A 476 -11.95 39.68 12.20
C SER A 476 -12.37 38.36 12.82
N ASN A 477 -12.67 37.35 11.97
CA ASN A 477 -12.78 35.97 12.46
C ASN A 477 -11.39 35.33 12.65
N GLY A 478 -11.32 34.23 13.41
CA GLY A 478 -10.04 33.56 13.70
C GLY A 478 -9.30 33.05 12.45
N TRP A 479 -10.02 32.70 11.37
CA TRP A 479 -9.41 32.28 10.11
C TRP A 479 -8.70 33.42 9.38
N THR A 480 -9.29 34.61 9.36
CA THR A 480 -8.68 35.83 8.80
C THR A 480 -7.43 36.21 9.58
N VAL A 481 -7.50 36.18 10.92
CA VAL A 481 -6.33 36.42 11.79
C VAL A 481 -5.22 35.42 11.49
N TYR A 482 -5.54 34.13 11.38
CA TYR A 482 -4.57 33.09 11.04
C TYR A 482 -3.93 33.32 9.66
N ARG A 483 -4.72 33.68 8.66
CA ARG A 483 -4.21 33.99 7.33
C ARG A 483 -3.26 35.19 7.37
N ILE A 484 -3.57 36.24 8.12
CA ILE A 484 -2.72 37.41 8.27
C ILE A 484 -1.42 37.04 9.00
N ALA A 485 -1.49 36.29 10.10
CA ALA A 485 -0.32 35.78 10.81
C ALA A 485 0.61 34.96 9.90
N ARG A 486 0.02 34.09 9.07
CA ARG A 486 0.73 33.33 8.04
C ARG A 486 1.40 34.22 6.99
N GLN A 487 0.74 35.29 6.55
CA GLN A 487 1.32 36.25 5.59
C GLN A 487 2.49 37.00 6.23
N ALA A 488 2.34 37.46 7.49
CA ALA A 488 3.41 38.09 8.24
C ALA A 488 4.64 37.18 8.37
N SER A 489 4.41 35.92 8.77
CA SER A 489 5.45 34.89 8.89
C SER A 489 6.14 34.57 7.56
N ARG A 490 5.41 34.58 6.43
CA ARG A 490 6.00 34.41 5.10
C ARG A 490 6.85 35.61 4.68
N MET A 491 6.47 36.83 5.07
CA MET A 491 7.22 38.05 4.72
C MET A 491 8.31 38.42 5.75
N GLY A 492 8.62 37.53 6.71
CA GLY A 492 9.66 37.77 7.72
C GLY A 492 9.26 38.70 8.88
N ASN A 493 7.98 39.09 8.97
CA ASN A 493 7.45 39.93 10.04
C ASN A 493 7.05 39.06 11.26
N HIS A 494 8.05 38.46 11.91
CA HIS A 494 7.84 37.45 12.97
C HIS A 494 7.24 37.99 14.27
N ASP A 495 7.48 39.25 14.61
CA ASP A 495 6.90 39.87 15.81
C ASP A 495 5.36 39.94 15.74
N MET A 496 4.83 40.44 14.62
CA MET A 496 3.38 40.45 14.36
C MET A 496 2.82 39.02 14.29
N ALA A 497 3.54 38.10 13.63
CA ALA A 497 3.10 36.71 13.53
C ALA A 497 2.96 36.05 14.92
N ARG A 498 3.95 36.25 15.80
CA ARG A 498 3.94 35.73 17.18
C ARG A 498 2.72 36.23 17.96
N GLU A 499 2.46 37.54 17.92
CA GLU A 499 1.34 38.14 18.67
C GLU A 499 -0.01 37.59 18.18
N LEU A 500 -0.18 37.45 16.86
CA LEU A 500 -1.41 36.89 16.29
C LEU A 500 -1.58 35.39 16.59
N TYR A 501 -0.50 34.60 16.53
CA TYR A 501 -0.58 33.19 16.91
C TYR A 501 -0.90 33.02 18.40
N GLN A 502 -0.35 33.88 19.28
CA GLN A 502 -0.66 33.89 20.70
C GLN A 502 -2.14 34.24 20.97
N SER A 503 -2.69 35.22 20.24
CA SER A 503 -4.11 35.60 20.32
C SER A 503 -5.04 34.45 19.93
N LEU A 504 -4.67 33.68 18.88
CA LEU A 504 -5.47 32.56 18.39
C LEU A 504 -5.42 31.33 19.30
N LEU A 505 -4.35 31.14 20.06
CA LEU A 505 -4.09 29.95 20.85
C LEU A 505 -5.18 29.67 21.90
N THR A 506 -5.85 30.71 22.40
CA THR A 506 -6.96 30.62 23.36
C THR A 506 -8.32 30.34 22.71
N GLN A 507 -8.40 30.35 21.37
CA GLN A 507 -9.65 30.25 20.61
C GLN A 507 -9.76 28.93 19.83
N VAL A 508 -8.82 27.99 20.01
CA VAL A 508 -8.77 26.74 19.26
C VAL A 508 -9.53 25.61 19.96
N ALA A 509 -10.44 24.95 19.25
CA ALA A 509 -11.24 23.84 19.77
C ALA A 509 -10.60 22.44 19.63
N SER A 510 -9.51 22.30 18.87
CA SER A 510 -8.83 21.03 18.60
C SER A 510 -7.39 21.04 19.12
N GLU A 511 -7.00 19.97 19.80
CA GLU A 511 -5.64 19.80 20.35
C GLU A 511 -4.56 19.84 19.25
N HIS A 512 -4.80 19.20 18.09
CA HIS A 512 -3.84 19.22 16.97
C HIS A 512 -3.57 20.63 16.47
N PHE A 513 -4.62 21.44 16.29
CA PHE A 513 -4.47 22.82 15.86
C PHE A 513 -3.88 23.71 16.96
N TYR A 514 -4.13 23.40 18.24
CA TYR A 514 -3.47 24.07 19.37
C TYR A 514 -1.95 23.85 19.31
N PHE A 515 -1.51 22.59 19.18
CA PHE A 515 -0.09 22.25 19.10
C PHE A 515 0.58 22.82 17.84
N TRP A 516 -0.14 22.86 16.70
CA TRP A 516 0.30 23.53 15.48
C TRP A 516 0.50 25.05 15.69
N LEU A 517 -0.51 25.77 16.21
CA LEU A 517 -0.38 27.20 16.46
C LEU A 517 0.68 27.52 17.51
N ASN A 518 0.77 26.70 18.56
CA ASN A 518 1.81 26.85 19.57
C ASN A 518 3.20 26.67 18.94
N SER A 519 3.40 25.69 18.06
CA SER A 519 4.66 25.54 17.33
C SER A 519 5.00 26.76 16.47
N LEU A 520 4.03 27.31 15.72
CA LEU A 520 4.22 28.52 14.90
C LEU A 520 4.56 29.75 15.72
N LYS A 521 3.95 29.89 16.91
CA LYS A 521 4.25 30.95 17.87
C LYS A 521 5.68 30.82 18.39
N GLU A 522 6.11 29.64 18.82
CA GLU A 522 7.47 29.39 19.30
C GLU A 522 8.51 29.63 18.19
N PHE A 523 8.26 29.19 16.95
CA PHE A 523 9.14 29.46 15.80
C PHE A 523 9.23 30.95 15.49
N SER A 524 8.11 31.67 15.52
CA SER A 524 8.11 33.13 15.28
C SER A 524 8.85 33.87 16.40
N HIS A 525 8.75 33.39 17.64
CA HIS A 525 9.50 33.95 18.77
C HIS A 525 11.01 33.68 18.65
N ALA A 526 11.40 32.48 18.20
CA ALA A 526 12.80 32.14 17.93
C ALA A 526 13.41 33.06 16.84
N GLU A 527 12.72 33.26 15.72
CA GLU A 527 13.17 34.14 14.64
C GLU A 527 13.21 35.62 15.08
N GLN A 528 12.25 36.05 15.90
CA GLN A 528 12.27 37.40 16.48
C GLN A 528 13.53 37.64 17.32
N CYS A 529 13.94 36.67 18.15
CA CYS A 529 15.19 36.78 18.93
C CYS A 529 16.42 36.97 18.02
N LEU A 530 16.47 36.29 16.87
CA LEU A 530 17.58 36.40 15.91
C LEU A 530 17.65 37.76 15.21
N THR A 531 16.51 38.43 15.00
CA THR A 531 16.49 39.79 14.44
C THR A 531 17.07 40.87 15.36
N GLY A 532 17.21 40.58 16.66
CA GLY A 532 17.76 41.50 17.67
C GLY A 532 19.29 41.56 17.73
N LEU A 533 20.00 40.84 16.85
CA LEU A 533 21.46 40.81 16.80
C LEU A 533 22.05 42.18 16.41
N GLN A 534 22.95 42.71 17.26
CA GLN A 534 23.72 43.91 16.95
C GLN A 534 24.97 43.56 16.12
N GLU A 535 25.31 44.44 15.19
CA GLU A 535 26.55 44.32 14.41
C GLU A 535 27.77 44.40 15.35
N GLU A 536 28.78 43.56 15.10
CA GLU A 536 30.05 43.49 15.85
C GLU A 536 30.00 43.01 17.31
N ASN A 537 28.84 42.59 17.84
CA ASN A 537 28.70 42.12 19.23
C ASN A 537 28.63 40.58 19.38
N TYR A 538 29.79 39.91 19.36
CA TYR A 538 29.89 38.44 19.35
C TYR A 538 29.42 37.74 20.63
N SER A 539 29.50 38.39 21.80
CA SER A 539 29.08 37.80 23.08
C SER A 539 27.56 37.75 23.21
N SER A 540 26.88 38.81 22.76
CA SER A 540 25.41 38.84 22.68
C SER A 540 24.86 37.88 21.61
N ALA A 541 25.63 37.58 20.57
CA ALA A 541 25.20 36.68 19.50
C ALA A 541 25.04 35.24 20.00
N LEU A 542 25.96 34.74 20.82
CA LEU A 542 25.88 33.39 21.38
C LEU A 542 24.66 33.21 22.32
N SER A 543 24.35 34.21 23.14
CA SER A 543 23.16 34.15 24.01
C SER A 543 21.86 34.20 23.20
N CYS A 544 21.79 35.05 22.16
CA CYS A 544 20.64 35.12 21.26
C CYS A 544 20.44 33.80 20.50
N ILE A 545 21.52 33.17 20.00
CA ILE A 545 21.44 31.86 19.33
C ILE A 545 20.96 30.79 20.31
N ALA A 546 21.52 30.73 21.52
CA ALA A 546 21.09 29.77 22.54
C ALA A 546 19.62 29.93 22.93
N GLU A 547 19.14 31.17 23.07
CA GLU A 547 17.74 31.46 23.33
C GLU A 547 16.85 31.06 22.15
N SER A 548 17.24 31.36 20.91
CA SER A 548 16.49 30.95 19.71
C SER A 548 16.38 29.42 19.62
N LEU A 549 17.47 28.68 19.87
CA LEU A 549 17.50 27.22 19.88
C LEU A 549 16.54 26.63 20.90
N LYS A 550 16.48 27.21 22.11
CA LYS A 550 15.51 26.81 23.14
C LYS A 550 14.07 26.90 22.63
N TYR A 551 13.72 27.96 21.93
CA TYR A 551 12.37 28.13 21.37
C TYR A 551 12.09 27.22 20.18
N TYR A 552 13.07 26.98 19.29
CA TYR A 552 12.89 25.96 18.24
C TYR A 552 12.70 24.55 18.81
N HIS A 553 13.47 24.17 19.83
CA HIS A 553 13.31 22.86 20.49
C HIS A 553 11.93 22.70 21.14
N LYS A 554 11.39 23.77 21.75
CA LYS A 554 9.99 23.78 22.22
C LYS A 554 8.99 23.67 21.08
N GLY A 555 9.23 24.41 19.99
CA GLY A 555 8.39 24.43 18.81
C GLY A 555 8.32 23.08 18.11
N ILE A 556 9.45 22.39 17.90
CA ILE A 556 9.50 21.07 17.25
C ILE A 556 8.85 19.98 18.10
N ALA A 557 8.99 20.05 19.43
CA ALA A 557 8.28 19.14 20.33
C ALA A 557 6.76 19.31 20.21
N SER A 558 6.27 20.55 20.20
CA SER A 558 4.86 20.87 19.95
C SER A 558 4.40 20.44 18.55
N LEU A 559 5.23 20.67 17.52
CA LEU A 559 4.92 20.29 16.14
C LEU A 559 4.82 18.77 15.96
N THR A 560 5.71 18.02 16.60
CA THR A 560 5.70 16.55 16.60
C THR A 560 4.43 16.02 17.27
N ALA A 561 3.97 16.65 18.37
CA ALA A 561 2.70 16.33 19.00
C ALA A 561 1.47 16.65 18.12
N ALA A 562 1.59 17.62 17.20
CA ALA A 562 0.54 17.92 16.23
C ALA A 562 0.50 16.91 15.06
N SER A 563 1.60 16.20 14.79
CA SER A 563 1.72 15.24 13.69
C SER A 563 1.00 13.93 14.02
N THR A 564 0.16 13.45 13.10
CA THR A 564 -0.59 12.20 13.24
C THR A 564 -0.39 11.30 12.03
N PRO A 565 -0.63 9.98 12.13
CA PRO A 565 -0.58 9.08 10.97
C PRO A 565 -1.53 9.48 9.83
N LEU A 566 -2.67 10.11 10.16
CA LEU A 566 -3.68 10.58 9.19
C LEU A 566 -3.23 11.86 8.47
N ASN A 567 -2.50 12.74 9.14
CA ASN A 567 -1.96 13.96 8.58
C ASN A 567 -0.51 14.18 9.05
N PRO A 568 0.46 13.50 8.41
CA PRO A 568 1.86 13.59 8.82
C PRO A 568 2.48 14.93 8.40
N LEU A 569 3.09 15.63 9.34
CA LEU A 569 3.78 16.92 9.12
C LEU A 569 5.28 16.72 8.84
N SER A 570 5.62 15.75 7.99
CA SER A 570 7.01 15.33 7.72
C SER A 570 7.89 16.48 7.24
N PHE A 571 7.44 17.24 6.22
CA PHE A 571 8.21 18.37 5.70
C PHE A 571 8.51 19.43 6.77
N GLN A 572 7.51 19.78 7.58
CA GLN A 572 7.66 20.81 8.60
C GLN A 572 8.63 20.38 9.70
N CYS A 573 8.54 19.11 10.14
CA CYS A 573 9.46 18.55 11.13
C CYS A 573 10.90 18.55 10.62
N GLU A 574 11.13 18.03 9.41
CA GLU A 574 12.47 17.97 8.81
C GLU A 574 13.04 19.37 8.56
N PHE A 575 12.23 20.30 8.03
CA PHE A 575 12.65 21.68 7.78
C PHE A 575 13.11 22.38 9.06
N VAL A 576 12.35 22.22 10.16
CA VAL A 576 12.69 22.84 11.46
C VAL A 576 13.91 22.17 12.08
N LYS A 577 14.02 20.83 12.00
CA LYS A 577 15.19 20.09 12.49
C LYS A 577 16.47 20.57 11.81
N LEU A 578 16.46 20.69 10.48
CA LEU A 578 17.58 21.23 9.71
C LEU A 578 17.93 22.67 10.10
N ARG A 579 16.93 23.51 10.40
CA ARG A 579 17.17 24.88 10.89
C ARG A 579 17.83 24.89 12.28
N ILE A 580 17.43 23.98 13.18
CA ILE A 580 18.05 23.80 14.49
C ILE A 580 19.52 23.40 14.31
N ASP A 581 19.79 22.38 13.49
CA ASP A 581 21.14 21.85 13.26
C ASP A 581 22.06 22.93 12.66
N LEU A 582 21.54 23.75 11.74
CA LEU A 582 22.26 24.89 11.17
C LEU A 582 22.62 25.95 12.24
N LEU A 583 21.68 26.28 13.13
CA LEU A 583 21.93 27.26 14.20
C LEU A 583 22.91 26.74 15.24
N GLN A 584 22.87 25.43 15.56
CA GLN A 584 23.87 24.78 16.41
C GLN A 584 25.25 24.83 15.76
N ALA A 585 25.35 24.55 14.46
CA ALA A 585 26.60 24.66 13.70
C ALA A 585 27.15 26.10 13.72
N PHE A 586 26.30 27.11 13.54
CA PHE A 586 26.72 28.52 13.66
C PHE A 586 27.17 28.90 15.08
N SER A 587 26.48 28.41 16.11
CA SER A 587 26.91 28.61 17.50
C SER A 587 28.30 28.03 17.73
N GLN A 588 28.56 26.81 17.23
CA GLN A 588 29.86 26.15 17.37
C GLN A 588 30.96 26.87 16.59
N LEU A 589 30.65 27.37 15.39
CA LEU A 589 31.59 28.12 14.56
C LEU A 589 31.98 29.46 15.21
N ILE A 590 31.03 30.17 15.84
CA ILE A 590 31.32 31.41 16.59
C ILE A 590 32.16 31.09 17.84
N CYS A 591 31.83 30.01 18.57
CA CYS A 591 32.60 29.57 19.74
C CYS A 591 34.06 29.26 19.37
N THR A 592 34.28 28.48 18.31
CA THR A 592 35.64 28.14 17.83
C THR A 592 36.41 29.39 17.38
N CYS A 593 35.77 30.32 16.67
CA CYS A 593 36.37 31.60 16.29
C CYS A 593 36.76 32.46 17.51
N ASN A 594 35.95 32.46 18.57
CA ASN A 594 36.26 33.16 19.82
C ASN A 594 37.44 32.50 20.56
N SER A 595 37.49 31.16 20.61
CA SER A 595 38.63 30.43 21.19
C SER A 595 39.94 30.70 20.45
N LEU A 596 39.91 30.75 19.11
CA LEU A 596 41.04 31.12 18.25
C LEU A 596 41.56 32.54 18.54
N LYS A 597 40.68 33.47 18.92
CA LYS A 597 41.04 34.85 19.31
C LYS A 597 41.67 34.93 20.70
N THR A 598 41.17 34.15 21.67
CA THR A 598 41.65 34.18 23.06
C THR A 598 42.89 33.32 23.30
N SER A 599 43.14 32.33 22.45
CA SER A 599 44.26 31.40 22.57
C SER A 599 44.77 30.98 21.19
N PRO A 600 45.48 31.86 20.46
CA PRO A 600 46.13 31.46 19.22
C PRO A 600 47.14 30.32 19.52
N PRO A 601 47.32 29.33 18.63
CA PRO A 601 48.25 28.24 18.87
C PRO A 601 49.65 28.82 19.19
N PRO A 602 50.33 28.37 20.26
CA PRO A 602 51.69 28.83 20.55
C PRO A 602 52.61 28.46 19.37
N ALA A 603 53.67 29.23 19.12
CA ALA A 603 54.63 28.96 18.02
C ALA A 603 55.22 27.53 18.04
N ILE A 604 55.14 26.85 19.19
CA ILE A 604 55.55 25.45 19.45
C ILE A 604 54.55 24.44 18.84
N ALA A 605 53.30 24.82 18.57
CA ALA A 605 52.29 23.98 17.92
C ALA A 605 52.66 23.62 16.48
N THR A 606 53.39 24.49 15.78
CA THR A 606 53.95 24.20 14.44
C THR A 606 54.97 23.06 14.50
N THR A 607 55.79 23.05 15.56
CA THR A 607 56.83 22.02 15.77
C THR A 607 56.20 20.69 16.21
N ILE A 608 55.16 20.73 17.05
CA ILE A 608 54.47 19.51 17.54
C ILE A 608 53.53 18.92 16.48
N ALA A 609 52.89 19.74 15.64
CA ALA A 609 52.04 19.27 14.53
C ALA A 609 52.85 18.55 13.42
N MET A 610 54.15 18.84 13.28
CA MET A 610 55.03 18.10 12.38
C MET A 610 55.50 16.76 12.96
N THR A 611 55.51 16.58 14.29
CA THR A 611 55.95 15.35 14.97
C THR A 611 54.81 14.42 15.38
N LEU A 612 53.61 14.95 15.61
CA LEU A 612 52.41 14.21 16.00
C LEU A 612 51.29 14.48 14.99
N GLY A 613 51.30 13.75 13.87
CA GLY A 613 50.31 13.88 12.81
C GLY A 613 48.89 13.40 13.14
N ASN A 614 48.50 13.28 14.42
CA ASN A 614 47.28 12.56 14.82
C ASN A 614 46.28 13.32 15.72
N ASP A 615 46.54 14.54 16.20
CA ASP A 615 45.56 15.27 17.05
C ASP A 615 44.57 16.15 16.26
N LEU A 616 44.30 15.80 15.01
CA LEU A 616 43.16 16.32 14.21
C LEU A 616 41.84 15.56 14.50
N GLN A 617 41.88 14.55 15.36
CA GLN A 617 40.74 13.66 15.63
C GLN A 617 39.61 14.30 16.45
N SER A 618 39.86 15.31 17.29
CA SER A 618 38.81 15.89 18.15
C SER A 618 37.81 16.80 17.41
N LEU A 619 38.14 17.27 16.20
CA LEU A 619 37.19 17.95 15.29
C LEU A 619 36.59 16.99 14.25
N GLN A 620 37.20 15.83 14.03
CA GLN A 620 36.77 14.81 13.07
C GLN A 620 35.75 13.82 13.65
N GLU A 621 35.65 13.69 14.97
CA GLU A 621 34.72 12.78 15.66
C GLU A 621 33.22 13.11 15.42
N TYR A 622 32.87 14.36 15.06
CA TYR A 622 31.50 14.70 14.65
C TYR A 622 31.25 14.61 13.14
N GLY A 623 32.29 14.79 12.30
CA GLY A 623 32.17 14.62 10.84
C GLY A 623 32.07 13.15 10.41
N SER A 624 32.72 12.25 11.14
CA SER A 624 32.76 10.81 10.82
C SER A 624 31.64 10.00 11.50
N SER A 625 31.07 10.47 12.59
CA SER A 625 29.93 9.80 13.26
C SER A 625 28.56 10.15 12.66
N GLY A 626 28.44 11.27 11.94
CA GLY A 626 27.20 11.69 11.28
C GLY A 626 27.03 11.20 9.83
N ALA A 627 28.12 10.93 9.11
CA ALA A 627 28.06 10.55 7.69
C ALA A 627 27.42 9.16 7.46
N ALA A 628 27.50 8.26 8.44
CA ALA A 628 26.92 6.91 8.36
C ALA A 628 25.44 6.85 8.79
N HIS A 629 24.89 7.93 9.35
CA HIS A 629 23.52 7.99 9.87
C HIS A 629 22.68 9.18 9.34
N ALA A 630 23.15 9.89 8.31
CA ALA A 630 22.39 10.94 7.64
C ALA A 630 21.32 10.33 6.70
N ASP A 631 20.07 10.31 7.16
CA ASP A 631 18.91 9.75 6.44
C ASP A 631 18.48 10.63 5.24
N SER A 632 18.87 11.91 5.18
CA SER A 632 18.53 12.80 4.04
C SER A 632 19.76 13.29 3.23
N GLU A 633 19.57 13.43 1.91
CA GLU A 633 20.59 14.00 1.00
C GLU A 633 20.97 15.45 1.38
N TYR A 634 20.07 16.15 2.05
CA TYR A 634 20.26 17.53 2.48
C TYR A 634 21.20 17.64 3.68
N GLU A 635 21.09 16.74 4.67
CA GLU A 635 22.05 16.63 5.78
C GLU A 635 23.46 16.36 5.23
N ARG A 636 23.60 15.42 4.28
CA ARG A 636 24.88 15.15 3.60
C ARG A 636 25.45 16.37 2.89
N ARG A 637 24.62 17.12 2.15
CA ARG A 637 25.06 18.36 1.48
C ARG A 637 25.43 19.45 2.48
N MET A 638 24.70 19.59 3.58
CA MET A 638 24.99 20.57 4.62
C MET A 638 26.31 20.24 5.35
N THR A 639 26.54 18.98 5.70
CA THR A 639 27.81 18.52 6.28
C THR A 639 28.97 18.66 5.28
N ALA A 640 28.73 18.42 3.99
CA ALA A 640 29.74 18.63 2.95
C ALA A 640 30.09 20.12 2.77
N VAL A 641 29.09 21.01 2.76
CA VAL A 641 29.31 22.47 2.73
C VAL A 641 30.03 22.92 4.00
N TYR A 642 29.66 22.39 5.17
CA TYR A 642 30.34 22.68 6.42
C TYR A 642 31.81 22.24 6.39
N GLY A 643 32.08 21.02 5.91
CA GLY A 643 33.44 20.51 5.71
C GLY A 643 34.24 21.35 4.72
N HIS A 644 33.64 21.75 3.60
CA HIS A 644 34.30 22.60 2.60
C HIS A 644 34.58 24.02 3.12
N VAL A 645 33.65 24.62 3.87
CA VAL A 645 33.87 25.92 4.52
C VAL A 645 34.98 25.79 5.57
N LEU A 646 35.02 24.68 6.33
CA LEU A 646 36.08 24.41 7.29
C LEU A 646 37.45 24.29 6.59
N GLU A 647 37.53 23.53 5.50
CA GLU A 647 38.74 23.36 4.68
C GLU A 647 39.20 24.68 4.05
N GLU A 648 38.28 25.50 3.53
CA GLU A 648 38.62 26.82 2.98
C GLU A 648 39.11 27.78 4.07
N VAL A 649 38.45 27.83 5.23
CA VAL A 649 38.88 28.64 6.38
C VAL A 649 40.26 28.19 6.87
N GLU A 650 40.53 26.88 6.90
CA GLU A 650 41.83 26.33 7.25
C GLU A 650 42.90 26.68 6.20
N SER A 651 42.58 26.56 4.91
CA SER A 651 43.45 26.94 3.78
C SER A 651 43.78 28.43 3.80
N LEU A 652 42.80 29.29 4.08
CA LEU A 652 42.95 30.74 4.23
C LEU A 652 43.78 31.10 5.47
N SER A 653 43.64 30.36 6.57
CA SER A 653 44.45 30.56 7.80
C SER A 653 45.94 30.30 7.58
N ARG A 654 46.29 29.39 6.66
CA ARG A 654 47.68 29.08 6.28
C ARG A 654 48.28 30.13 5.32
N LYS A 655 47.44 30.96 4.68
CA LYS A 655 47.84 31.87 3.58
C LYS A 655 47.95 33.35 3.99
N TYR A 656 47.29 33.78 5.07
CA TYR A 656 47.28 35.18 5.54
C TYR A 656 47.57 35.30 7.04
N THR A 657 48.43 36.24 7.43
CA THR A 657 49.06 36.30 8.76
C THR A 657 48.18 36.79 9.93
N PRO A 658 47.09 37.57 9.78
CA PRO A 658 46.17 37.78 10.89
C PRO A 658 44.97 36.83 10.80
N VAL A 659 45.10 35.63 11.37
CA VAL A 659 44.01 34.66 11.58
C VAL A 659 42.82 35.30 12.32
N SER A 660 43.08 36.32 13.16
CA SER A 660 42.07 37.10 13.89
C SER A 660 41.16 37.94 12.98
N TYR A 661 41.67 38.46 11.85
CA TYR A 661 40.89 39.26 10.90
C TYR A 661 39.93 38.36 10.10
N MET A 662 40.40 37.19 9.67
CA MET A 662 39.57 36.20 8.97
C MET A 662 38.48 35.61 9.85
N ALA A 663 38.78 35.28 11.12
CA ALA A 663 37.78 34.85 12.11
C ALA A 663 36.72 35.94 12.37
N THR A 664 37.12 37.20 12.34
CA THR A 664 36.21 38.34 12.48
C THR A 664 35.30 38.49 11.27
N CYS A 665 35.84 38.35 10.05
CA CYS A 665 35.03 38.37 8.82
C CYS A 665 34.03 37.22 8.77
N LEU A 666 34.42 36.02 9.22
CA LEU A 666 33.53 34.86 9.28
C LEU A 666 32.39 35.06 10.29
N CYS A 667 32.69 35.55 11.50
CA CYS A 667 31.66 35.91 12.47
C CYS A 667 30.72 37.01 11.94
N ASN A 668 31.25 38.02 11.24
CA ASN A 668 30.44 39.07 10.61
C ASN A 668 29.52 38.52 9.52
N ALA A 669 30.01 37.56 8.72
CA ALA A 669 29.20 36.88 7.72
C ALA A 669 28.07 36.05 8.36
N ILE A 670 28.34 35.33 9.45
CA ILE A 670 27.31 34.58 10.19
C ILE A 670 26.26 35.52 10.77
N ILE A 671 26.67 36.63 11.40
CA ILE A 671 25.75 37.64 11.94
C ILE A 671 24.90 38.24 10.81
N ALA A 672 25.50 38.57 9.66
CA ALA A 672 24.78 39.07 8.50
C ALA A 672 23.74 38.08 7.96
N LEU A 673 24.08 36.78 7.90
CA LEU A 673 23.15 35.71 7.50
C LEU A 673 21.99 35.52 8.50
N LEU A 674 22.26 35.63 9.81
CA LEU A 674 21.26 35.49 10.86
C LEU A 674 20.32 36.71 10.96
N LYS A 675 20.78 37.89 10.54
CA LYS A 675 19.99 39.13 10.52
C LYS A 675 18.91 39.14 9.45
N VAL A 676 19.02 38.29 8.43
CA VAL A 676 17.98 38.09 7.42
C VAL A 676 16.87 37.22 8.02
N PRO A 677 15.63 37.74 8.18
CA PRO A 677 14.54 36.98 8.78
C PRO A 677 14.16 35.78 7.89
N LEU A 678 13.87 34.63 8.50
CA LEU A 678 13.50 33.43 7.76
C LEU A 678 12.09 33.54 7.16
N SER A 679 12.01 33.49 5.83
CA SER A 679 10.71 33.43 5.14
C SER A 679 10.15 32.01 5.14
N PHE A 680 9.11 31.76 5.95
CA PHE A 680 8.38 30.49 5.90
C PHE A 680 7.55 30.38 4.62
N GLN A 681 7.99 29.55 3.68
CA GLN A 681 7.38 29.45 2.35
C GLN A 681 5.95 28.90 2.39
N ARG A 682 5.19 29.16 1.33
CA ARG A 682 3.77 28.76 1.20
C ARG A 682 3.55 27.25 1.47
N TYR A 683 4.49 26.40 1.05
CA TYR A 683 4.41 24.95 1.23
C TYR A 683 4.43 24.52 2.71
N PHE A 684 5.08 25.29 3.59
CA PHE A 684 5.13 25.03 5.03
C PHE A 684 3.73 24.98 5.66
N PHE A 685 2.80 25.82 5.17
CA PHE A 685 1.45 25.95 5.73
C PHE A 685 0.37 25.19 4.97
N GLN A 686 0.55 25.00 3.66
CA GLN A 686 -0.50 24.42 2.82
C GLN A 686 0.07 23.59 1.67
N LYS A 687 -0.26 22.30 1.71
CA LYS A 687 0.01 21.36 0.61
C LYS A 687 -1.04 21.55 -0.49
N LEU A 688 -0.60 22.07 -1.64
CA LEU A 688 -1.48 22.32 -2.79
C LEU A 688 -1.52 21.17 -3.79
N GLN A 689 -0.45 20.39 -3.85
CA GLN A 689 -0.31 19.22 -4.69
C GLN A 689 0.20 18.09 -3.81
N SER A 690 -0.51 16.97 -3.83
CA SER A 690 -0.08 15.71 -3.21
C SER A 690 0.00 14.68 -4.31
N THR A 691 1.15 14.03 -4.41
CA THR A 691 1.39 12.93 -5.34
C THR A 691 2.02 11.81 -4.53
N SER A 692 1.45 10.61 -4.61
CA SER A 692 2.00 9.40 -3.99
C SER A 692 2.15 8.31 -5.05
N ILE A 693 3.15 7.45 -4.88
CA ILE A 693 3.30 6.26 -5.70
C ILE A 693 2.96 5.06 -4.81
N LYS A 694 2.03 4.23 -5.26
CA LYS A 694 1.73 2.97 -4.59
C LYS A 694 2.35 1.85 -5.39
N LEU A 695 3.31 1.15 -4.80
CA LEU A 695 3.99 0.00 -5.40
C LEU A 695 3.32 -1.31 -4.97
N ALA A 696 3.26 -2.27 -5.88
CA ALA A 696 2.85 -3.65 -5.65
C ALA A 696 3.92 -4.58 -6.24
N LEU A 697 4.34 -5.56 -5.44
CA LEU A 697 5.39 -6.50 -5.80
C LEU A 697 4.80 -7.89 -6.07
N SER A 698 5.19 -8.52 -7.17
CA SER A 698 4.82 -9.89 -7.53
C SER A 698 6.08 -10.71 -7.84
N PRO A 699 6.29 -11.89 -7.22
CA PRO A 699 5.39 -12.59 -6.30
C PRO A 699 5.22 -11.87 -4.94
N SER A 700 4.01 -11.89 -4.39
CA SER A 700 3.73 -11.36 -3.05
C SER A 700 3.82 -12.49 -2.02
N PRO A 701 4.42 -12.27 -0.84
CA PRO A 701 4.47 -13.29 0.22
C PRO A 701 3.05 -13.56 0.76
N ARG A 702 2.76 -14.81 1.16
CA ARG A 702 1.46 -15.19 1.74
C ARG A 702 1.18 -14.47 3.06
N ASN A 703 2.22 -14.28 3.87
CA ASN A 703 2.25 -13.45 5.06
C ASN A 703 3.41 -12.44 4.93
N PRO A 704 3.25 -11.15 5.31
CA PRO A 704 4.31 -10.15 5.19
C PRO A 704 5.63 -10.49 5.90
N ALA A 705 5.56 -11.34 6.93
CA ALA A 705 6.70 -11.79 7.72
C ALA A 705 7.36 -13.08 7.19
N GLU A 706 6.75 -13.76 6.22
CA GLU A 706 7.26 -15.04 5.69
C GLU A 706 8.10 -14.78 4.43
N PRO A 707 9.37 -15.22 4.40
CA PRO A 707 10.22 -15.04 3.24
C PRO A 707 9.81 -15.95 2.07
N ILE A 708 10.01 -15.47 0.84
CA ILE A 708 9.76 -16.26 -0.36
C ILE A 708 10.95 -17.22 -0.57
N ALA A 709 10.68 -18.53 -0.64
CA ALA A 709 11.71 -19.52 -0.91
C ALA A 709 12.14 -19.49 -2.38
N VAL A 710 13.44 -19.32 -2.63
CA VAL A 710 14.06 -19.37 -3.96
C VAL A 710 15.12 -20.47 -3.96
N GLN A 711 15.19 -21.26 -5.03
CA GLN A 711 16.18 -22.33 -5.15
C GLN A 711 17.55 -21.76 -5.56
N ASN A 712 18.62 -22.37 -5.05
CA ASN A 712 19.98 -22.05 -5.46
C ASN A 712 20.13 -22.16 -7.00
N ASN A 713 20.73 -21.16 -7.64
CA ASN A 713 20.89 -20.97 -9.10
C ASN A 713 19.60 -20.63 -9.89
N GLN A 714 18.47 -20.34 -9.25
CA GLN A 714 17.31 -19.75 -9.92
C GLN A 714 17.28 -18.24 -9.72
N GLN A 715 16.98 -17.51 -10.79
CA GLN A 715 16.75 -16.07 -10.72
C GLN A 715 15.34 -15.83 -10.17
N LEU A 716 15.19 -14.86 -9.26
CA LEU A 716 13.87 -14.40 -8.86
C LEU A 716 13.39 -13.31 -9.83
N ALA A 717 12.34 -13.60 -10.57
CA ALA A 717 11.63 -12.60 -11.35
C ALA A 717 10.72 -11.77 -10.44
N LEU A 718 11.16 -10.57 -10.11
CA LEU A 718 10.41 -9.58 -9.36
C LEU A 718 9.70 -8.63 -10.32
N LYS A 719 8.40 -8.80 -10.48
CA LYS A 719 7.56 -7.82 -11.18
C LYS A 719 7.17 -6.71 -10.22
N VAL A 720 7.56 -5.49 -10.54
CA VAL A 720 7.23 -4.26 -9.80
C VAL A 720 6.17 -3.52 -10.59
N GLU A 721 5.01 -3.31 -9.99
CA GLU A 721 3.92 -2.54 -10.57
C GLU A 721 3.67 -1.33 -9.68
N GLY A 722 3.34 -0.19 -10.28
CA GLY A 722 3.06 1.01 -9.51
C GLY A 722 1.96 1.86 -10.11
N VAL A 723 1.25 2.55 -9.23
CA VAL A 723 0.23 3.53 -9.60
C VAL A 723 0.58 4.88 -8.99
N VAL A 724 0.59 5.91 -9.84
CA VAL A 724 0.71 7.30 -9.44
C VAL A 724 -0.66 7.78 -8.99
N GLN A 725 -0.78 8.21 -7.75
CA GLN A 725 -1.99 8.80 -7.21
C GLN A 725 -1.78 10.30 -7.07
N HIS A 726 -2.62 11.07 -7.73
CA HIS A 726 -2.67 12.51 -7.59
C HIS A 726 -3.80 12.88 -6.64
N GLY A 727 -3.58 13.90 -5.82
CA GLY A 727 -4.63 14.58 -5.07
C GLY A 727 -5.55 15.39 -5.99
N SER A 728 -5.97 16.56 -5.53
CA SER A 728 -7.08 17.31 -6.16
C SER A 728 -6.83 17.75 -7.61
N LYS A 729 -5.59 18.06 -8.00
CA LYS A 729 -5.26 18.50 -9.36
C LYS A 729 -3.86 18.07 -9.82
N PRO A 730 -3.75 17.13 -10.78
CA PRO A 730 -2.46 16.74 -11.36
C PRO A 730 -1.86 17.89 -12.19
N GLY A 731 -0.52 17.97 -12.23
CA GLY A 731 0.19 18.89 -13.11
C GLY A 731 0.05 20.38 -12.75
N LEU A 732 -0.25 20.72 -11.49
CA LEU A 732 -0.39 22.12 -11.06
C LEU A 732 0.96 22.86 -11.09
N PHE A 733 2.02 22.24 -10.56
CA PHE A 733 3.37 22.80 -10.56
C PHE A 733 4.31 22.00 -11.46
N ARG A 734 4.32 20.67 -11.28
CA ARG A 734 5.20 19.75 -12.01
C ARG A 734 4.38 18.55 -12.49
N LYS A 735 4.78 18.01 -13.64
CA LYS A 735 4.22 16.79 -14.24
C LYS A 735 5.28 15.69 -14.15
N ILE A 736 4.84 14.50 -13.73
CA ILE A 736 5.68 13.30 -13.74
C ILE A 736 5.90 12.87 -15.18
N GLN A 737 7.17 12.71 -15.59
CA GLN A 737 7.52 12.17 -16.89
C GLN A 737 7.99 10.72 -16.78
N THR A 738 8.88 10.43 -15.83
CA THR A 738 9.45 9.10 -15.62
C THR A 738 9.45 8.73 -14.15
N VAL A 739 9.39 7.42 -13.85
CA VAL A 739 9.60 6.85 -12.53
C VAL A 739 10.86 6.00 -12.62
N CYS A 740 11.86 6.27 -11.77
CA CYS A 740 13.05 5.45 -11.64
C CYS A 740 12.85 4.52 -10.44
N LEU A 741 12.90 3.21 -10.69
CA LEU A 741 12.77 2.17 -9.68
C LEU A 741 14.15 1.60 -9.38
N ASN A 742 14.52 1.64 -8.10
CA ASN A 742 15.77 1.08 -7.60
C ASN A 742 15.45 -0.14 -6.75
N VAL A 743 16.00 -1.29 -7.13
CA VAL A 743 15.89 -2.53 -6.37
C VAL A 743 17.24 -2.84 -5.78
N SER A 744 17.31 -2.94 -4.45
CA SER A 744 18.49 -3.36 -3.71
C SER A 744 18.21 -4.65 -2.93
N SER A 745 19.19 -5.54 -2.83
CA SER A 745 19.11 -6.79 -2.05
C SER A 745 20.22 -6.81 -1.00
N THR A 746 19.88 -7.09 0.26
CA THR A 746 20.82 -7.11 1.40
C THR A 746 20.64 -8.37 2.25
N LEU A 747 21.71 -9.03 2.69
CA LEU A 747 21.60 -10.25 3.51
C LEU A 747 21.19 -9.94 4.97
N GLN A 748 20.16 -10.63 5.46
CA GLN A 748 19.63 -10.56 6.81
C GLN A 748 20.29 -11.65 7.67
N SER A 749 21.27 -11.25 8.49
CA SER A 749 22.12 -12.03 9.43
C SER A 749 23.47 -12.55 8.90
N LYS A 750 24.52 -12.25 9.68
CA LYS A 750 25.83 -12.92 9.65
C LYS A 750 25.80 -14.06 10.68
N SER A 751 25.91 -15.31 10.24
CA SER A 751 26.27 -16.41 11.13
C SER A 751 27.81 -16.53 11.19
N GLY A 752 28.42 -16.11 12.30
CA GLY A 752 29.80 -16.46 12.65
C GLY A 752 30.93 -15.64 11.99
N GLN A 753 32.08 -15.59 12.67
CA GLN A 753 33.26 -14.77 12.42
C GLN A 753 33.99 -15.03 11.07
N ASP A 754 34.73 -14.00 10.64
CA ASP A 754 35.94 -14.03 9.79
C ASP A 754 35.87 -14.61 8.37
N TYR A 755 35.16 -13.93 7.47
CA TYR A 755 35.62 -13.82 6.09
C TYR A 755 35.44 -12.37 5.59
N LYS A 756 36.54 -11.70 5.26
CA LYS A 756 36.55 -10.45 4.47
C LYS A 756 36.12 -10.79 3.04
N ILE A 757 34.82 -10.92 2.80
CA ILE A 757 34.26 -10.86 1.45
C ILE A 757 34.05 -9.37 1.13
N PRO A 758 34.52 -8.85 -0.02
CA PRO A 758 34.31 -7.45 -0.41
C PRO A 758 32.83 -7.08 -0.41
N LEU A 759 32.51 -5.88 0.08
CA LEU A 759 31.14 -5.34 0.19
C LEU A 759 30.39 -5.35 -1.16
N ASP A 760 31.11 -5.21 -2.27
CA ASP A 760 30.54 -5.13 -3.62
C ASP A 760 29.82 -6.41 -4.08
N ASN A 761 30.09 -7.56 -3.46
CA ASN A 761 29.44 -8.84 -3.80
C ASN A 761 28.17 -9.13 -2.96
N MET A 762 27.81 -8.25 -2.03
CA MET A 762 26.71 -8.46 -1.07
C MET A 762 25.41 -7.72 -1.45
N THR A 763 25.46 -6.85 -2.46
CA THR A 763 24.34 -5.97 -2.83
C THR A 763 24.07 -6.02 -4.33
N ASN A 764 22.94 -6.61 -4.73
CA ASN A 764 22.45 -6.45 -6.11
C ASN A 764 21.66 -5.15 -6.17
N GLU A 765 22.20 -4.12 -6.80
CA GLU A 765 21.46 -2.90 -7.12
C GLU A 765 21.11 -2.88 -8.60
N MET A 766 19.83 -2.63 -8.90
CA MET A 766 19.33 -2.47 -10.26
C MET A 766 18.45 -1.23 -10.33
N GLU A 767 18.75 -0.35 -11.28
CA GLU A 767 17.91 0.80 -11.60
C GLU A 767 17.22 0.56 -12.95
N GLN A 768 15.92 0.82 -13.01
CA GLN A 768 15.20 0.91 -14.27
C GLN A 768 14.32 2.17 -14.31
N ARG A 769 14.27 2.79 -15.49
CA ARG A 769 13.42 3.96 -15.75
C ARG A 769 12.20 3.53 -16.56
N VAL A 770 11.02 3.90 -16.08
CA VAL A 770 9.75 3.60 -16.73
C VAL A 770 8.93 4.87 -16.91
N GLU A 771 8.36 5.07 -18.09
CA GLU A 771 7.39 6.13 -18.34
C GLU A 771 5.99 5.63 -17.95
N PRO A 772 5.33 6.23 -16.94
CA PRO A 772 3.99 5.82 -16.56
C PRO A 772 2.98 6.19 -17.64
N HIS A 773 2.22 5.20 -18.10
CA HIS A 773 1.10 5.39 -19.01
C HIS A 773 -0.20 5.44 -18.21
N ASN A 774 -0.95 6.54 -18.30
CA ASN A 774 -2.18 6.77 -17.52
C ASN A 774 -2.04 6.46 -16.02
N ASP A 775 -1.03 7.06 -15.41
CA ASP A 775 -0.70 6.94 -13.99
C ASP A 775 -0.39 5.50 -13.54
N TYR A 776 -0.06 4.58 -14.45
CA TYR A 776 0.37 3.22 -14.14
C TYR A 776 1.67 2.86 -14.85
N PHE A 777 2.48 2.04 -14.20
CA PHE A 777 3.70 1.47 -14.77
C PHE A 777 3.91 0.05 -14.26
N SER A 778 4.62 -0.75 -15.04
CA SER A 778 5.07 -2.08 -14.65
C SER A 778 6.44 -2.36 -15.23
N THR A 779 7.30 -2.98 -14.43
CA THR A 779 8.58 -3.48 -14.91
C THR A 779 8.95 -4.80 -14.23
N GLN A 780 9.99 -5.45 -14.74
CA GLN A 780 10.50 -6.71 -14.20
C GLN A 780 12.00 -6.59 -13.91
N PHE A 781 12.38 -7.06 -12.72
CA PHE A 781 13.75 -7.22 -12.29
C PHE A 781 14.06 -8.71 -12.13
N LEU A 782 15.27 -9.11 -12.50
CA LEU A 782 15.76 -10.48 -12.33
C LEU A 782 16.87 -10.45 -11.29
N LEU A 783 16.59 -10.95 -10.09
CA LEU A 783 17.53 -10.93 -8.97
C LEU A 783 18.27 -12.27 -8.87
N ASN A 784 19.60 -12.20 -8.74
CA ASN A 784 20.47 -13.36 -8.62
C ASN A 784 21.05 -13.44 -7.21
N PHE A 785 20.73 -14.47 -6.44
CA PHE A 785 21.29 -14.64 -5.09
C PHE A 785 22.47 -15.61 -5.14
N ALA A 786 23.67 -15.11 -4.85
CA ALA A 786 24.89 -15.94 -4.82
C ALA A 786 25.15 -16.59 -3.45
N ILE A 787 24.52 -16.07 -2.39
CA ILE A 787 24.77 -16.45 -1.00
C ILE A 787 23.53 -17.12 -0.44
N LEU A 788 23.69 -18.23 0.29
CA LEU A 788 22.59 -18.90 0.98
C LEU A 788 22.17 -18.09 2.22
N GLY A 789 20.86 -17.97 2.45
CA GLY A 789 20.32 -17.23 3.59
C GLY A 789 19.16 -16.30 3.21
N THR A 790 18.65 -15.58 4.19
CA THR A 790 17.53 -14.65 4.02
C THR A 790 18.04 -13.29 3.54
N HIS A 791 17.56 -12.83 2.39
CA HIS A 791 17.85 -11.53 1.80
C HIS A 791 16.64 -10.61 1.95
N ASN A 792 16.88 -9.38 2.38
CA ASN A 792 15.94 -8.27 2.35
C ASN A 792 16.08 -7.52 1.03
N ILE A 793 15.05 -7.61 0.20
CA ILE A 793 14.93 -6.84 -1.03
C ILE A 793 14.15 -5.57 -0.73
N THR A 794 14.72 -4.42 -1.05
CA THR A 794 14.08 -3.11 -0.95
C THR A 794 13.86 -2.57 -2.36
N VAL A 795 12.63 -2.18 -2.65
CA VAL A 795 12.27 -1.47 -3.88
C VAL A 795 11.93 -0.04 -3.53
N GLU A 796 12.72 0.90 -4.03
CA GLU A 796 12.51 2.34 -3.88
C GLU A 796 12.02 2.93 -5.20
N SER A 797 11.15 3.93 -5.11
CA SER A 797 10.76 4.72 -6.28
C SER A 797 11.25 6.16 -6.16
N SER A 798 11.71 6.69 -7.28
CA SER A 798 11.97 8.12 -7.44
C SER A 798 11.28 8.60 -8.71
N VAL A 799 10.94 9.87 -8.73
CA VAL A 799 10.12 10.48 -9.76
C VAL A 799 10.94 11.54 -10.46
N LYS A 800 10.89 11.55 -11.78
CA LYS A 800 11.62 12.51 -12.58
C LYS A 800 10.64 13.34 -13.41
N ASP A 801 10.79 14.65 -13.29
CA ASP A 801 9.95 15.63 -13.97
C ASP A 801 10.42 15.93 -15.40
N ALA A 802 9.67 16.77 -16.12
CA ALA A 802 9.98 17.16 -17.50
C ALA A 802 11.31 17.92 -17.66
N ASN A 803 11.85 18.49 -16.57
CA ASN A 803 13.13 19.19 -16.56
C ASN A 803 14.29 18.26 -16.20
N GLY A 804 13.98 16.99 -15.90
CA GLY A 804 14.96 15.97 -15.54
C GLY A 804 15.41 16.01 -14.08
N ILE A 805 14.68 16.70 -13.19
CA ILE A 805 14.96 16.70 -11.75
C ILE A 805 14.40 15.43 -11.13
N THR A 806 15.25 14.68 -10.41
CA THR A 806 14.86 13.46 -9.69
C THR A 806 14.49 13.82 -8.25
N ASP A 807 13.24 13.54 -7.88
CA ASP A 807 12.73 13.62 -6.52
C ASP A 807 12.58 12.19 -5.98
N ARG A 808 13.24 11.84 -4.86
CA ARG A 808 12.97 10.56 -4.18
C ARG A 808 11.53 10.55 -3.68
N ALA A 809 10.78 9.48 -3.96
CA ALA A 809 9.46 9.30 -3.39
C ALA A 809 9.56 8.43 -2.14
N ASP A 810 8.72 8.71 -1.14
CA ASP A 810 8.66 7.96 0.13
C ASP A 810 8.16 6.50 -0.02
N ALA A 811 7.89 6.03 -1.24
CA ALA A 811 7.41 4.69 -1.48
C ALA A 811 8.60 3.72 -1.57
N SER A 812 8.88 3.07 -0.43
CA SER A 812 9.75 1.90 -0.33
C SER A 812 8.94 0.67 0.09
N VAL A 813 9.18 -0.46 -0.57
CA VAL A 813 8.57 -1.75 -0.20
C VAL A 813 9.68 -2.75 0.06
N ARG A 814 9.60 -3.45 1.19
CA ARG A 814 10.55 -4.48 1.60
C ARG A 814 9.92 -5.86 1.50
N MET A 815 10.68 -6.83 1.01
CA MET A 815 10.32 -8.26 1.06
C MET A 815 11.52 -9.10 1.46
N ALA A 816 11.27 -10.17 2.21
CA ALA A 816 12.29 -11.14 2.57
C ALA A 816 12.26 -12.34 1.60
N VAL A 817 13.42 -12.84 1.23
CA VAL A 817 13.60 -13.98 0.32
C VAL A 817 14.65 -14.90 0.91
N THR A 818 14.33 -16.18 1.07
CA THR A 818 15.29 -17.16 1.59
C THR A 818 15.80 -18.02 0.44
N LEU A 819 17.11 -17.97 0.19
CA LEU A 819 17.76 -18.85 -0.75
C LEU A 819 18.01 -20.20 -0.08
N GLU A 820 17.23 -21.21 -0.46
CA GLU A 820 17.39 -22.57 0.04
C GLU A 820 18.36 -23.36 -0.85
N GLY A 821 19.29 -24.08 -0.21
CA GLY A 821 20.10 -25.07 -0.90
C GLY A 821 19.21 -26.19 -1.42
N ALA A 822 19.29 -26.52 -2.71
CA ALA A 822 18.49 -27.58 -3.30
C ALA A 822 18.77 -28.91 -2.57
N PRO A 823 17.79 -29.51 -1.87
CA PRO A 823 17.90 -30.94 -1.62
C PRO A 823 17.87 -31.61 -2.99
N ARG A 824 18.83 -32.51 -3.28
CA ARG A 824 18.77 -33.33 -4.50
C ARG A 824 17.46 -34.12 -4.46
N LEU A 825 16.42 -33.63 -5.13
CA LEU A 825 15.08 -34.20 -5.12
C LEU A 825 15.12 -35.69 -5.48
N GLY A 826 16.02 -36.08 -6.38
CA GLY A 826 16.30 -37.48 -6.71
C GLY A 826 16.78 -38.32 -5.52
N TRP A 827 17.63 -37.78 -4.63
CA TRP A 827 18.08 -38.48 -3.43
C TRP A 827 16.97 -38.63 -2.39
N ILE A 828 16.13 -37.60 -2.20
CA ILE A 828 14.95 -37.70 -1.33
C ILE A 828 13.96 -38.73 -1.88
N LEU A 829 13.72 -38.72 -3.20
CA LEU A 829 12.84 -39.68 -3.87
C LEU A 829 13.36 -41.12 -3.70
N VAL A 830 14.64 -41.35 -3.96
CA VAL A 830 15.27 -42.67 -3.80
C VAL A 830 15.22 -43.13 -2.33
N LYS A 831 15.54 -42.25 -1.38
CA LYS A 831 15.45 -42.56 0.06
C LYS A 831 14.02 -42.87 0.49
N ALA A 832 13.04 -42.11 0.01
CA ALA A 832 11.62 -42.34 0.30
C ALA A 832 11.13 -43.67 -0.30
N LEU A 833 11.53 -44.00 -1.53
CA LEU A 833 11.18 -45.26 -2.20
C LEU A 833 11.80 -46.47 -1.47
N LEU A 834 13.08 -46.39 -1.09
CA LEU A 834 13.75 -47.47 -0.35
C LEU A 834 13.09 -47.73 1.02
N ARG A 835 12.69 -46.66 1.71
CA ARG A 835 11.98 -46.76 3.00
C ARG A 835 10.58 -47.32 2.86
N PHE A 836 9.86 -46.88 1.84
CA PHE A 836 8.56 -47.43 1.53
C PHE A 836 8.67 -48.93 1.20
N ALA A 837 9.63 -49.32 0.35
CA ALA A 837 9.89 -50.72 0.04
C ALA A 837 10.24 -51.54 1.30
N PHE A 838 11.08 -51.00 2.18
CA PHE A 838 11.42 -51.64 3.46
C PHE A 838 10.19 -51.84 4.35
N MET A 839 9.34 -50.82 4.49
CA MET A 839 8.09 -50.91 5.26
C MET A 839 7.13 -51.95 4.66
N VAL A 840 6.98 -52.01 3.34
CA VAL A 840 6.14 -53.03 2.68
C VAL A 840 6.69 -54.43 2.95
N ALA A 841 7.98 -54.67 2.72
CA ALA A 841 8.62 -55.96 2.97
C ALA A 841 8.48 -56.38 4.44
N ASN A 842 8.67 -55.43 5.37
CA ASN A 842 8.52 -55.67 6.79
C ASN A 842 7.09 -56.12 7.16
N ASN A 843 6.07 -55.44 6.65
CA ASN A 843 4.67 -55.82 6.90
C ASN A 843 4.30 -57.17 6.26
N LEU A 844 4.76 -57.43 5.03
CA LEU A 844 4.48 -58.69 4.31
C LEU A 844 5.04 -59.92 5.03
N VAL A 845 6.12 -59.74 5.80
CA VAL A 845 6.78 -60.83 6.53
C VAL A 845 6.28 -60.89 7.97
N ALA A 846 6.26 -59.77 8.69
CA ALA A 846 5.99 -59.75 10.13
C ALA A 846 4.54 -60.09 10.48
N ILE A 847 3.56 -59.60 9.72
CA ILE A 847 2.13 -59.77 10.04
C ILE A 847 1.66 -61.21 9.79
N PRO A 848 1.91 -61.82 8.61
CA PRO A 848 1.57 -63.23 8.41
C PRO A 848 2.30 -64.14 9.41
N SER A 849 3.56 -63.87 9.72
CA SER A 849 4.31 -64.63 10.74
C SER A 849 3.65 -64.55 12.11
N TYR A 850 3.24 -63.36 12.55
CA TYR A 850 2.51 -63.16 13.80
C TYR A 850 1.20 -63.97 13.81
N ILE A 851 0.42 -63.95 12.72
CA ILE A 851 -0.83 -64.73 12.60
C ILE A 851 -0.54 -66.23 12.68
N CYS A 852 0.47 -66.73 11.95
CA CYS A 852 0.86 -68.14 11.98
C CYS A 852 1.31 -68.59 13.37
N TYR A 853 2.08 -67.77 14.11
CA TYR A 853 2.45 -68.07 15.49
C TYR A 853 1.23 -68.09 16.41
N VAL A 854 0.29 -67.15 16.27
CA VAL A 854 -0.95 -67.14 17.03
C VAL A 854 -1.82 -68.37 16.75
N ILE A 855 -1.88 -68.84 15.50
CA ILE A 855 -2.59 -70.07 15.11
C ILE A 855 -1.89 -71.30 15.69
N LEU A 856 -0.56 -71.39 15.57
CA LEU A 856 0.24 -72.50 16.10
C LEU A 856 0.10 -72.62 17.63
N LEU A 857 0.01 -71.48 18.33
CA LEU A 857 -0.09 -71.42 19.79
C LEU A 857 -1.53 -71.57 20.32
N GLN A 858 -2.55 -71.81 19.48
CA GLN A 858 -3.94 -72.00 19.97
C GLN A 858 -4.10 -73.14 20.99
N PRO A 859 -3.40 -74.30 20.90
CA PRO A 859 -3.47 -75.33 21.94
C PRO A 859 -2.99 -74.82 23.30
N LEU A 860 -1.96 -73.98 23.32
CA LEU A 860 -1.44 -73.36 24.55
C LEU A 860 -2.47 -72.43 25.19
N ARG A 861 -3.31 -71.76 24.39
CA ARG A 861 -4.40 -70.91 24.90
C ARG A 861 -5.42 -71.69 25.73
N VAL A 862 -5.70 -72.93 25.34
CA VAL A 862 -6.66 -73.80 26.06
C VAL A 862 -6.04 -74.38 27.34
N LEU A 863 -4.74 -74.70 27.31
CA LEU A 863 -4.02 -75.29 28.45
C LEU A 863 -3.59 -74.25 29.51
N ASP A 864 -3.04 -73.11 29.08
CA ASP A 864 -2.61 -72.01 29.93
C ASP A 864 -2.84 -70.67 29.22
N SER A 865 -4.07 -70.15 29.38
CA SER A 865 -4.46 -68.88 28.77
C SER A 865 -3.62 -67.69 29.24
N LYS A 866 -3.06 -67.71 30.46
CA LYS A 866 -2.26 -66.59 30.98
C LYS A 866 -0.91 -66.51 30.26
N ARG A 867 -0.23 -67.66 30.10
CA ARG A 867 1.03 -67.72 29.35
C ARG A 867 0.85 -67.39 27.88
N PHE A 868 -0.26 -67.82 27.26
CA PHE A 868 -0.57 -67.47 25.87
C PHE A 868 -0.65 -65.95 25.65
N TRP A 869 -1.43 -65.22 26.47
CA TRP A 869 -1.58 -63.77 26.31
C TRP A 869 -0.31 -62.98 26.66
N CYS A 870 0.54 -63.52 27.55
CA CYS A 870 1.87 -62.97 27.80
C CYS A 870 2.79 -63.09 26.58
N ILE A 871 2.86 -64.28 25.95
CA ILE A 871 3.67 -64.51 24.74
C ILE A 871 3.15 -63.66 23.58
N GLU A 872 1.83 -63.64 23.37
CA GLU A 872 1.19 -62.79 22.36
C GLU A 872 1.50 -61.30 22.58
N GLY A 873 1.42 -60.81 23.82
CA GLY A 873 1.76 -59.43 24.17
C GLY A 873 3.23 -59.09 23.88
N ILE A 874 4.16 -60.01 24.11
CA ILE A 874 5.58 -59.81 23.76
C ILE A 874 5.76 -59.72 22.24
N MET A 875 5.10 -60.60 21.47
CA MET A 875 5.13 -60.54 20.00
C MET A 875 4.51 -59.24 19.48
N TYR A 876 3.41 -58.78 20.09
CA TYR A 876 2.77 -57.50 19.79
C TYR A 876 3.71 -56.32 20.07
N LYS A 877 4.42 -56.34 21.20
CA LYS A 877 5.44 -55.34 21.53
C LYS A 877 6.56 -55.29 20.47
N TRP A 878 7.03 -56.45 20.00
CA TRP A 878 8.04 -56.52 18.94
C TRP A 878 7.52 -55.93 17.63
N LEU A 879 6.29 -56.25 17.23
CA LEU A 879 5.69 -55.69 16.01
C LEU A 879 5.58 -54.17 16.09
N LEU A 880 5.11 -53.62 17.21
CA LEU A 880 5.06 -52.17 17.41
C LEU A 880 6.45 -51.54 17.47
N GLY A 881 7.45 -52.27 17.94
CA GLY A 881 8.85 -51.86 17.90
C GLY A 881 9.38 -51.69 16.47
N MET A 882 8.92 -52.54 15.54
CA MET A 882 9.24 -52.40 14.11
C MET A 882 8.61 -51.15 13.51
N VAL A 883 7.36 -50.82 13.87
CA VAL A 883 6.67 -49.58 13.44
C VAL A 883 7.38 -48.33 13.98
N ALA A 884 7.76 -48.35 15.26
CA ALA A 884 8.56 -47.30 15.88
C ALA A 884 9.90 -47.10 15.16
N SER A 885 10.52 -48.20 14.70
CA SER A 885 11.80 -48.15 14.00
C SER A 885 11.75 -47.35 12.68
N TRP A 886 10.60 -47.26 12.00
CA TRP A 886 10.49 -46.49 10.74
C TRP A 886 10.78 -45.00 10.96
N GLY A 887 10.25 -44.43 12.05
CA GLY A 887 10.52 -43.05 12.45
C GLY A 887 11.88 -42.87 13.13
N TRP A 888 12.29 -43.83 13.96
CA TRP A 888 13.59 -43.81 14.64
C TRP A 888 14.76 -43.68 13.63
N HIS A 889 14.78 -44.53 12.61
CA HIS A 889 15.82 -44.45 11.56
C HIS A 889 15.69 -43.18 10.70
N ALA A 890 14.53 -42.49 10.71
CA ALA A 890 14.31 -41.19 10.06
C ALA A 890 14.93 -40.01 10.80
N GLY A 891 15.35 -40.20 12.05
CA GLY A 891 15.72 -39.11 12.93
C GLY A 891 14.50 -38.39 13.51
N TYR A 892 13.33 -39.04 13.56
CA TYR A 892 12.19 -38.56 14.33
C TYR A 892 12.30 -39.14 15.75
N THR A 893 12.77 -38.33 16.69
CA THR A 893 13.00 -38.74 18.09
C THR A 893 11.96 -38.11 19.01
N VAL A 894 11.92 -38.57 20.27
CA VAL A 894 10.98 -38.08 21.28
C VAL A 894 11.71 -37.59 22.52
N MET A 895 11.29 -36.41 23.00
CA MET A 895 11.72 -35.85 24.27
C MET A 895 10.56 -35.88 25.27
N GLU A 896 10.77 -36.52 26.40
CA GLU A 896 9.78 -36.68 27.47
C GLU A 896 9.95 -35.59 28.54
N TRP A 897 8.84 -35.06 29.03
CA TRP A 897 8.77 -33.99 30.03
C TRP A 897 7.77 -34.37 31.13
N GLY A 898 7.91 -33.77 32.31
CA GLY A 898 7.00 -33.99 33.43
C GLY A 898 7.33 -35.25 34.25
N GLU A 899 6.31 -35.99 34.67
CA GLU A 899 6.44 -37.13 35.59
C GLU A 899 6.89 -38.44 34.90
N ASP A 900 7.63 -39.31 35.60
CA ASP A 900 8.12 -40.57 35.02
C ASP A 900 7.08 -41.69 35.11
N VAL A 901 6.40 -41.93 33.99
CA VAL A 901 5.40 -43.01 33.84
C VAL A 901 5.99 -44.42 33.96
N LYS A 902 7.32 -44.58 33.90
CA LYS A 902 7.97 -45.89 34.07
C LYS A 902 7.69 -46.48 35.44
N ALA A 903 7.52 -45.67 36.49
CA ALA A 903 7.33 -46.17 37.86
C ALA A 903 6.05 -47.01 38.03
N ILE A 904 4.99 -46.70 37.27
CA ILE A 904 3.66 -47.28 37.40
C ILE A 904 3.34 -48.33 36.32
N TRP A 905 4.35 -48.82 35.60
CA TRP A 905 4.18 -49.73 34.46
C TRP A 905 3.46 -51.05 34.80
N LYS A 906 3.51 -51.49 36.08
CA LYS A 906 2.86 -52.71 36.55
C LYS A 906 1.39 -52.53 36.93
N ASP A 907 0.94 -51.29 37.13
CA ASP A 907 -0.40 -50.97 37.61
C ASP A 907 -1.36 -50.71 36.44
N GLU A 908 -2.66 -50.79 36.71
CA GLU A 908 -3.71 -50.47 35.74
C GLU A 908 -3.88 -48.95 35.60
N ALA A 909 -3.85 -48.43 34.37
CA ALA A 909 -3.90 -47.01 34.08
C ALA A 909 -4.69 -46.66 32.82
N VAL A 910 -5.28 -45.46 32.78
CA VAL A 910 -5.90 -44.88 31.58
C VAL A 910 -5.06 -43.72 31.08
N VAL A 911 -4.65 -43.76 29.81
CA VAL A 911 -3.84 -42.72 29.16
C VAL A 911 -4.72 -41.79 28.33
N LEU A 912 -4.81 -40.53 28.74
CA LEU A 912 -5.57 -39.46 28.08
C LEU A 912 -4.61 -38.61 27.22
N VAL A 913 -4.75 -38.67 25.90
CA VAL A 913 -3.83 -38.00 24.97
C VAL A 913 -4.56 -36.94 24.13
N ASN A 914 -3.94 -35.76 23.92
CA ASN A 914 -4.41 -34.82 22.90
C ASN A 914 -4.16 -35.39 21.50
N HIS A 915 -4.98 -34.98 20.52
CA HIS A 915 -4.92 -35.57 19.17
C HIS A 915 -4.69 -34.51 18.08
N GLN A 916 -3.43 -34.23 17.84
CA GLN A 916 -2.99 -33.27 16.84
C GLN A 916 -3.00 -33.86 15.42
N SER A 917 -2.50 -35.09 15.26
CA SER A 917 -2.14 -35.67 13.95
C SER A 917 -2.23 -37.19 13.92
N THR A 918 -2.05 -37.80 12.74
CA THR A 918 -1.89 -39.25 12.62
C THR A 918 -0.56 -39.76 13.19
N GLY A 919 0.46 -38.90 13.29
CA GLY A 919 1.77 -39.25 13.83
C GLY A 919 1.75 -39.56 15.33
N ASP A 920 0.78 -39.00 16.06
CA ASP A 920 0.63 -39.15 17.52
C ASP A 920 0.64 -40.62 17.98
N VAL A 921 0.00 -41.50 17.20
CA VAL A 921 -0.05 -42.94 17.47
C VAL A 921 1.34 -43.57 17.35
N CYS A 922 2.09 -43.21 16.31
CA CYS A 922 3.46 -43.72 16.11
C CYS A 922 4.42 -43.18 17.18
N THR A 923 4.25 -41.92 17.59
CA THR A 923 4.97 -41.30 18.70
C THR A 923 4.77 -42.08 20.00
N LEU A 924 3.52 -42.42 20.35
CA LEU A 924 3.20 -43.22 21.54
C LEU A 924 3.73 -44.67 21.46
N MET A 925 3.64 -45.30 20.28
CA MET A 925 4.22 -46.62 20.03
C MET A 925 5.74 -46.65 20.18
N MET A 926 6.41 -45.49 20.08
CA MET A 926 7.84 -45.34 20.25
C MET A 926 8.22 -45.00 21.70
N CYS A 927 7.61 -43.98 22.31
CA CYS A 927 8.02 -43.50 23.65
C CYS A 927 7.67 -44.46 24.80
N LEU A 928 6.74 -45.41 24.58
CA LEU A 928 6.38 -46.42 25.57
C LEU A 928 7.24 -47.70 25.51
N GLN A 929 8.12 -47.87 24.50
CA GLN A 929 8.85 -49.12 24.28
C GLN A 929 9.83 -49.48 25.40
N ASP A 930 10.45 -48.48 26.02
CA ASP A 930 11.40 -48.58 27.13
C ASP A 930 10.71 -48.65 28.51
N LYS A 931 9.37 -48.59 28.55
CA LYS A 931 8.54 -48.59 29.77
C LYS A 931 8.07 -50.00 30.15
N GLY A 932 9.00 -50.96 30.25
CA GLY A 932 8.70 -52.32 30.69
C GLY A 932 7.75 -53.09 29.74
N LEU A 933 6.70 -53.71 30.28
CA LEU A 933 5.70 -54.46 29.48
C LEU A 933 4.47 -53.62 29.08
N VAL A 934 4.50 -52.29 29.23
CA VAL A 934 3.35 -51.42 28.91
C VAL A 934 2.82 -51.67 27.50
N VAL A 935 3.69 -51.65 26.48
CA VAL A 935 3.31 -51.89 25.09
C VAL A 935 2.70 -53.30 24.88
N ALA A 936 3.13 -54.30 25.66
CA ALA A 936 2.61 -55.67 25.58
C ALA A 936 1.24 -55.83 26.26
N GLN A 937 0.89 -54.93 27.20
CA GLN A 937 -0.31 -55.00 28.03
C GLN A 937 -1.24 -53.79 27.80
N MET A 938 -1.02 -52.98 26.76
CA MET A 938 -1.88 -51.85 26.45
C MET A 938 -3.04 -52.26 25.54
N MET A 939 -4.15 -51.53 25.62
CA MET A 939 -5.31 -51.66 24.76
C MET A 939 -5.61 -50.31 24.12
N TRP A 940 -5.81 -50.29 22.81
CA TRP A 940 -6.17 -49.09 22.07
C TRP A 940 -7.68 -48.94 21.91
N LEU A 941 -8.18 -47.70 22.02
CA LEU A 941 -9.49 -47.31 21.50
C LEU A 941 -9.30 -46.55 20.18
N MET A 942 -9.68 -47.18 19.07
CA MET A 942 -9.41 -46.68 17.72
C MET A 942 -10.68 -46.55 16.87
N ASP A 943 -10.63 -45.71 15.85
CA ASP A 943 -11.72 -45.61 14.88
C ASP A 943 -11.94 -46.95 14.13
N HIS A 944 -13.19 -47.32 13.90
CA HIS A 944 -13.60 -48.52 13.17
C HIS A 944 -12.92 -48.67 11.80
N ILE A 945 -12.54 -47.58 11.13
CA ILE A 945 -11.84 -47.66 9.84
C ILE A 945 -10.49 -48.40 9.92
N PHE A 946 -9.80 -48.33 11.06
CA PHE A 946 -8.50 -48.98 11.25
C PHE A 946 -8.59 -50.50 11.24
N LYS A 947 -9.77 -51.08 11.49
CA LYS A 947 -10.02 -52.53 11.46
C LYS A 947 -9.62 -53.19 10.13
N TYR A 948 -9.68 -52.44 9.03
CA TYR A 948 -9.38 -52.92 7.68
C TYR A 948 -7.91 -52.74 7.28
N THR A 949 -7.05 -52.30 8.19
CA THR A 949 -5.61 -52.13 7.95
C THR A 949 -4.82 -53.34 8.43
N ASN A 950 -3.59 -53.47 7.94
CA ASN A 950 -2.59 -54.42 8.42
C ASN A 950 -2.45 -54.40 9.96
N PHE A 951 -2.34 -53.21 10.54
CA PHE A 951 -2.33 -53.02 11.99
C PHE A 951 -3.66 -53.43 12.64
N GLY A 952 -4.79 -53.13 11.98
CA GLY A 952 -6.14 -53.51 12.42
C GLY A 952 -6.33 -55.00 12.67
N ILE A 953 -5.78 -55.87 11.81
CA ILE A 953 -5.85 -57.33 11.97
C ILE A 953 -5.13 -57.76 13.26
N VAL A 954 -3.93 -57.22 13.49
CA VAL A 954 -3.16 -57.50 14.70
C VAL A 954 -3.88 -56.97 15.93
N SER A 955 -4.38 -55.74 15.88
CA SER A 955 -5.18 -55.14 16.95
C SER A 955 -6.45 -55.93 17.30
N LEU A 956 -7.14 -56.50 16.32
CA LEU A 956 -8.27 -57.41 16.56
C LEU A 956 -7.86 -58.68 17.32
N ILE A 957 -6.71 -59.27 16.94
CA ILE A 957 -6.17 -60.47 17.60
C ILE A 957 -5.73 -60.12 19.02
N HIS A 958 -5.03 -59.00 19.21
CA HIS A 958 -4.56 -58.50 20.50
C HIS A 958 -5.72 -58.18 21.45
N GLY A 959 -6.85 -57.68 20.92
CA GLY A 959 -8.06 -57.38 21.67
C GLY A 959 -8.30 -55.90 21.90
N ASP A 960 -7.81 -55.05 20.98
CA ASP A 960 -8.13 -53.62 20.94
C ASP A 960 -9.61 -53.38 20.61
N PHE A 961 -10.11 -52.20 20.97
CA PHE A 961 -11.51 -51.83 20.75
C PHE A 961 -11.66 -50.83 19.60
N PHE A 962 -12.52 -51.15 18.65
CA PHE A 962 -12.81 -50.33 17.47
C PHE A 962 -14.17 -49.61 17.63
N ILE A 963 -14.14 -48.29 17.79
CA ILE A 963 -15.33 -47.45 17.95
C ILE A 963 -15.81 -46.88 16.62
N ARG A 964 -17.10 -47.05 16.31
CA ARG A 964 -17.73 -46.42 15.15
C ARG A 964 -18.19 -45.00 15.48
N GLN A 965 -17.69 -44.01 14.74
CA GLN A 965 -18.10 -42.61 14.94
C GLN A 965 -19.48 -42.32 14.33
N GLY A 966 -20.28 -41.51 15.01
CA GLY A 966 -21.61 -41.07 14.54
C GLY A 966 -22.60 -40.89 15.69
N LYS A 967 -23.59 -39.98 15.55
CA LYS A 967 -24.63 -39.78 16.57
C LYS A 967 -25.53 -41.02 16.74
N SER A 968 -25.83 -41.72 15.65
CA SER A 968 -26.74 -42.89 15.61
C SER A 968 -26.21 -44.14 16.31
N HIS A 969 -24.90 -44.28 16.48
CA HIS A 969 -24.28 -45.48 17.04
C HIS A 969 -23.70 -45.26 18.45
N ARG A 970 -23.76 -44.03 18.98
CA ARG A 970 -23.06 -43.63 20.20
C ARG A 970 -23.38 -44.53 21.40
N ASP A 971 -24.66 -44.70 21.73
CA ASP A 971 -25.07 -45.41 22.94
C ASP A 971 -24.82 -46.92 22.80
N GLN A 972 -25.04 -47.47 21.60
CA GLN A 972 -24.72 -48.86 21.28
C GLN A 972 -23.22 -49.16 21.42
N GLN A 973 -22.36 -48.26 20.95
CA GLN A 973 -20.90 -48.44 21.01
C GLN A 973 -20.37 -48.35 22.45
N LEU A 974 -20.95 -47.50 23.30
CA LEU A 974 -20.58 -47.43 24.72
C LEU A 974 -20.97 -48.70 25.49
N LEU A 975 -22.12 -49.31 25.17
CA LEU A 975 -22.51 -50.60 25.73
C LEU A 975 -21.56 -51.73 25.28
N LEU A 976 -21.17 -51.73 24.00
CA LEU A 976 -20.19 -52.68 23.47
C LEU A 976 -18.82 -52.51 24.11
N LEU A 977 -18.39 -51.28 24.38
CA LEU A 977 -17.14 -50.99 25.09
C LEU A 977 -17.18 -51.58 26.50
N LYS A 978 -18.26 -51.36 27.26
CA LYS A 978 -18.42 -51.95 28.59
C LYS A 978 -18.29 -53.48 28.56
N LYS A 979 -19.00 -54.12 27.63
CA LYS A 979 -18.94 -55.59 27.44
C LYS A 979 -17.53 -56.06 27.03
N HIS A 980 -16.80 -55.27 26.23
CA HIS A 980 -15.43 -55.59 25.82
C HIS A 980 -14.43 -55.49 26.98
N LEU A 981 -14.59 -54.50 27.87
CA LEU A 981 -13.76 -54.38 29.08
C LEU A 981 -13.93 -55.59 30.02
N GLU A 982 -15.15 -56.09 30.16
CA GLU A 982 -15.44 -57.28 30.97
C GLU A 982 -14.87 -58.56 30.35
N ASN A 983 -15.04 -58.74 29.04
CA ASN A 983 -14.72 -60.01 28.35
C ASN A 983 -13.29 -60.11 27.82
N ASN A 984 -12.64 -58.99 27.47
CA ASN A 984 -11.37 -58.98 26.74
C ASN A 984 -10.25 -58.27 27.51
N TYR A 985 -10.52 -57.19 28.24
CA TYR A 985 -9.46 -56.44 28.92
C TYR A 985 -8.87 -57.23 30.10
N ARG A 986 -9.71 -57.67 31.06
CA ARG A 986 -9.25 -58.46 32.21
C ARG A 986 -8.81 -59.89 31.86
N SER A 987 -9.50 -60.54 30.91
CA SER A 987 -9.21 -61.92 30.52
C SER A 987 -7.87 -62.09 29.78
N ARG A 988 -7.34 -60.99 29.23
CA ARG A 988 -6.08 -60.95 28.47
C ARG A 988 -4.95 -60.22 29.20
N ASP A 989 -5.10 -59.96 30.50
CA ASP A 989 -4.12 -59.28 31.35
C ASP A 989 -3.66 -57.92 30.77
N ARG A 990 -4.60 -57.16 30.20
CA ARG A 990 -4.37 -55.78 29.75
C ARG A 990 -4.43 -54.84 30.95
N LYS A 991 -3.54 -53.84 30.97
CA LYS A 991 -3.35 -52.91 32.08
C LYS A 991 -3.51 -51.45 31.71
N TRP A 992 -3.12 -51.07 30.49
CA TRP A 992 -3.11 -49.66 30.08
C TRP A 992 -4.13 -49.44 28.98
N ILE A 993 -4.97 -48.42 29.08
CA ILE A 993 -5.95 -48.09 28.04
C ILE A 993 -5.58 -46.74 27.44
N VAL A 994 -5.22 -46.72 26.15
CA VAL A 994 -4.89 -45.48 25.44
C VAL A 994 -6.13 -44.94 24.73
N LEU A 995 -6.49 -43.70 25.04
CA LEU A 995 -7.64 -43.04 24.43
C LEU A 995 -7.35 -41.58 24.09
N PHE A 996 -7.98 -41.12 23.01
CA PHE A 996 -7.94 -39.74 22.51
C PHE A 996 -9.31 -39.08 22.75
N PRO A 997 -9.52 -38.38 23.88
CA PRO A 997 -10.83 -37.85 24.27
C PRO A 997 -11.44 -36.87 23.26
N GLU A 998 -10.62 -36.20 22.45
CA GLU A 998 -11.06 -35.25 21.40
C GLU A 998 -12.02 -35.88 20.36
N GLY A 999 -11.92 -37.21 20.20
CA GLY A 999 -12.78 -37.98 19.30
C GLY A 999 -12.50 -37.74 17.82
N GLY A 1000 -11.33 -37.21 17.47
CA GLY A 1000 -10.81 -37.01 16.11
C GLY A 1000 -9.68 -35.99 16.08
N PHE A 1001 -8.94 -35.92 14.97
CA PHE A 1001 -7.82 -34.97 14.82
C PHE A 1001 -8.24 -33.52 14.96
N LEU A 1002 -7.40 -32.69 15.59
CA LEU A 1002 -7.59 -31.25 15.80
C LEU A 1002 -8.08 -30.53 14.54
N ARG A 1003 -7.41 -30.72 13.40
CA ARG A 1003 -7.75 -30.08 12.11
C ARG A 1003 -9.20 -30.32 11.68
N LYS A 1004 -9.76 -31.50 11.96
CA LYS A 1004 -11.15 -31.85 11.56
C LYS A 1004 -12.19 -31.40 12.59
N ARG A 1005 -11.79 -31.14 13.83
CA ARG A 1005 -12.69 -31.00 14.98
C ARG A 1005 -12.72 -29.59 15.56
N ARG A 1006 -11.68 -28.78 15.35
CA ARG A 1006 -11.51 -27.44 15.92
C ARG A 1006 -12.73 -26.55 15.73
N GLU A 1007 -13.19 -26.36 14.49
CA GLU A 1007 -14.33 -25.48 14.19
C GLU A 1007 -15.63 -25.96 14.87
N THR A 1008 -15.91 -27.26 14.83
CA THR A 1008 -17.12 -27.83 15.46
C THR A 1008 -17.05 -27.75 16.99
N SER A 1009 -15.86 -27.94 17.57
CA SER A 1009 -15.63 -27.82 19.01
C SER A 1009 -15.79 -26.37 19.48
N GLN A 1010 -15.24 -25.41 18.74
CA GLN A 1010 -15.36 -23.97 18.99
C GLN A 1010 -16.81 -23.48 18.88
N ALA A 1011 -17.57 -23.98 17.90
CA ALA A 1011 -19.00 -23.70 17.79
C ALA A 1011 -19.80 -24.26 18.98
N PHE A 1012 -19.43 -25.45 19.48
CA PHE A 1012 -20.01 -26.02 20.69
C PHE A 1012 -19.64 -25.22 21.95
N ALA A 1013 -18.39 -24.78 22.06
CA ALA A 1013 -17.92 -23.96 23.18
C ALA A 1013 -18.68 -22.63 23.27
N LYS A 1014 -18.83 -21.95 22.12
CA LYS A 1014 -19.60 -20.71 22.00
C LYS A 1014 -21.08 -20.89 22.36
N LYS A 1015 -21.69 -22.02 22.00
CA LYS A 1015 -23.10 -22.31 22.32
C LYS A 1015 -23.33 -22.55 23.82
N ASN A 1016 -22.34 -23.09 24.54
CA ASN A 1016 -22.46 -23.51 25.94
C ASN A 1016 -21.64 -22.64 26.90
N ASN A 1017 -21.16 -21.47 26.48
CA ASN A 1017 -20.34 -20.55 27.28
C ASN A 1017 -19.08 -21.21 27.89
N LEU A 1018 -18.40 -22.07 27.11
CA LEU A 1018 -17.15 -22.72 27.52
C LEU A 1018 -15.93 -22.00 26.90
N PRO A 1019 -14.72 -22.16 27.48
CA PRO A 1019 -13.48 -21.56 26.96
C PRO A 1019 -13.19 -21.92 25.50
N PHE A 1020 -12.64 -20.95 24.76
CA PHE A 1020 -12.33 -21.10 23.34
C PHE A 1020 -10.92 -21.65 23.17
N LEU A 1021 -10.81 -22.95 22.89
CA LEU A 1021 -9.52 -23.65 22.73
C LEU A 1021 -9.07 -23.65 21.25
N THR A 1022 -7.77 -23.48 21.01
CA THR A 1022 -7.17 -23.33 19.68
C THR A 1022 -6.19 -24.45 19.32
N HIS A 1023 -5.41 -24.92 20.32
CA HIS A 1023 -4.41 -25.96 20.18
C HIS A 1023 -4.94 -27.36 20.56
N VAL A 1024 -6.06 -27.44 21.29
CA VAL A 1024 -6.80 -28.69 21.52
C VAL A 1024 -8.30 -28.53 21.29
N THR A 1025 -9.05 -29.64 21.31
CA THR A 1025 -10.53 -29.60 21.29
C THR A 1025 -11.13 -30.08 22.61
N LEU A 1026 -12.36 -29.62 22.91
CA LEU A 1026 -13.09 -30.05 24.10
C LEU A 1026 -13.29 -31.59 24.08
N PRO A 1027 -12.92 -32.31 25.16
CA PRO A 1027 -12.94 -33.76 25.21
C PRO A 1027 -14.36 -34.33 25.29
N ARG A 1028 -14.55 -35.55 24.81
CA ARG A 1028 -15.78 -36.35 24.99
C ARG A 1028 -15.63 -37.23 26.23
N VAL A 1029 -16.66 -37.22 27.07
CA VAL A 1029 -16.62 -37.87 28.39
C VAL A 1029 -17.08 -39.34 28.37
N GLY A 1030 -17.91 -39.73 27.40
CA GLY A 1030 -18.62 -41.02 27.43
C GLY A 1030 -17.73 -42.27 27.53
N ALA A 1031 -16.65 -42.35 26.74
CA ALA A 1031 -15.76 -43.52 26.80
C ALA A 1031 -14.99 -43.58 28.13
N THR A 1032 -14.47 -42.42 28.58
CA THR A 1032 -13.76 -42.31 29.86
C THR A 1032 -14.65 -42.71 31.03
N GLN A 1033 -15.90 -42.22 31.08
CA GLN A 1033 -16.88 -42.56 32.11
C GLN A 1033 -17.13 -44.08 32.18
N ILE A 1034 -17.34 -44.73 31.03
CA ILE A 1034 -17.59 -46.18 30.99
C ILE A 1034 -16.39 -46.97 31.47
N ILE A 1035 -15.17 -46.55 31.11
CA ILE A 1035 -13.93 -47.19 31.55
C ILE A 1035 -13.77 -47.07 33.07
N LEU A 1036 -13.95 -45.88 33.63
CA LEU A 1036 -13.86 -45.64 35.07
C LEU A 1036 -14.91 -46.47 35.82
N ASN A 1037 -16.18 -46.42 35.39
CA ASN A 1037 -17.27 -47.16 36.04
C ASN A 1037 -17.09 -48.68 36.00
N ALA A 1038 -16.41 -49.22 34.98
CA ALA A 1038 -16.19 -50.67 34.83
C ALA A 1038 -14.94 -51.18 35.57
N LEU A 1039 -13.89 -50.34 35.68
CA LEU A 1039 -12.57 -50.77 36.14
C LEU A 1039 -12.19 -50.31 37.55
N VAL A 1040 -12.85 -49.27 38.09
CA VAL A 1040 -12.69 -48.87 39.49
C VAL A 1040 -13.34 -49.91 40.41
N ALA A 1041 -12.64 -50.33 41.47
CA ALA A 1041 -13.14 -51.33 42.40
C ALA A 1041 -14.37 -50.78 43.18
N ARG A 1042 -15.51 -51.48 43.14
CA ARG A 1042 -16.67 -51.16 43.98
C ARG A 1042 -16.33 -51.49 45.45
N GLN A 1043 -16.32 -50.48 46.33
CA GLN A 1043 -16.47 -50.72 47.76
C GLN A 1043 -17.94 -51.08 48.03
N GLU A 1044 -18.23 -52.34 48.39
CA GLU A 1044 -19.51 -52.70 49.00
C GLU A 1044 -19.47 -52.36 50.51
N ASN A 1045 -20.19 -51.29 50.86
CA ASN A 1045 -20.82 -50.94 52.16
C ASN A 1045 -20.21 -51.42 53.50
N GLY A 1046 -19.78 -50.45 54.32
CA GLY A 1046 -20.34 -50.22 55.68
C GLY A 1046 -19.73 -50.90 56.92
N SER A 1047 -19.04 -50.08 57.73
CA SER A 1047 -18.97 -50.08 59.22
C SER A 1047 -18.01 -51.03 59.99
N PRO A 1048 -17.56 -50.65 61.21
CA PRO A 1048 -16.15 -50.73 61.61
C PRO A 1048 -15.81 -51.73 62.74
N ALA A 1049 -14.49 -51.86 62.99
CA ALA A 1049 -13.79 -52.35 64.19
C ALA A 1049 -13.12 -53.74 64.09
N GLY A 1050 -11.80 -53.72 64.35
CA GLY A 1050 -11.07 -54.74 65.12
C GLY A 1050 -10.64 -56.02 64.40
N GLY A 1051 -9.33 -56.32 64.46
CA GLY A 1051 -8.84 -57.70 64.47
C GLY A 1051 -7.94 -58.11 63.30
N ASP A 1052 -6.64 -58.14 63.60
CA ASP A 1052 -5.57 -59.04 63.16
C ASP A 1052 -5.33 -59.43 61.69
N ALA A 1053 -4.05 -59.31 61.37
CA ALA A 1053 -3.41 -59.75 60.15
C ALA A 1053 -3.40 -61.27 59.99
N LYS A 1054 -3.91 -61.75 58.84
CA LYS A 1054 -3.22 -62.63 57.86
C LYS A 1054 -4.25 -63.44 57.07
N GLU A 1055 -4.53 -63.03 55.84
CA GLU A 1055 -4.77 -63.95 54.74
C GLU A 1055 -4.42 -63.26 53.41
N LEU A 1056 -3.39 -63.81 52.76
CA LEU A 1056 -2.74 -63.26 51.58
C LEU A 1056 -3.13 -64.11 50.37
N GLU A 1057 -4.21 -63.74 49.66
CA GLU A 1057 -4.42 -64.13 48.26
C GLU A 1057 -5.03 -62.96 47.46
N SER A 1058 -4.14 -62.30 46.70
CA SER A 1058 -4.35 -61.56 45.44
C SER A 1058 -5.80 -61.35 44.94
N LYS A 1059 -6.53 -60.39 45.51
CA LYS A 1059 -7.61 -59.69 44.77
C LYS A 1059 -7.00 -58.55 43.96
N ALA A 1060 -7.29 -58.51 42.65
CA ALA A 1060 -6.78 -57.52 41.72
C ALA A 1060 -7.13 -56.09 42.17
N LYS A 1061 -6.13 -55.20 42.24
CA LYS A 1061 -6.24 -53.83 42.81
C LYS A 1061 -7.09 -52.85 41.98
N GLY A 1062 -7.70 -53.27 40.88
CA GLY A 1062 -8.49 -52.40 39.99
C GLY A 1062 -7.67 -51.27 39.34
N LEU A 1063 -8.36 -50.37 38.62
CA LEU A 1063 -7.74 -49.20 38.01
C LEU A 1063 -7.18 -48.24 39.08
N GLN A 1064 -5.90 -47.87 38.98
CA GLN A 1064 -5.20 -47.06 40.01
C GLN A 1064 -4.83 -45.65 39.53
N TRP A 1065 -4.62 -45.43 38.23
CA TRP A 1065 -4.03 -44.19 37.71
C TRP A 1065 -4.71 -43.66 36.44
N ILE A 1066 -4.74 -42.33 36.29
CA ILE A 1066 -4.95 -41.64 35.02
C ILE A 1066 -3.64 -40.96 34.62
N ILE A 1067 -3.12 -41.29 33.45
CA ILE A 1067 -1.95 -40.67 32.85
C ILE A 1067 -2.44 -39.65 31.83
N ASP A 1068 -2.13 -38.39 32.05
CA ASP A 1068 -2.45 -37.32 31.12
C ASP A 1068 -1.21 -36.95 30.29
N ALA A 1069 -1.27 -37.22 28.99
CA ALA A 1069 -0.16 -37.00 28.06
C ALA A 1069 -0.47 -35.87 27.07
N THR A 1070 0.50 -34.95 26.90
CA THR A 1070 0.42 -33.83 25.97
C THR A 1070 1.54 -33.94 24.94
N ILE A 1071 1.17 -34.18 23.68
CA ILE A 1071 2.08 -34.25 22.53
C ILE A 1071 2.15 -32.86 21.88
N ALA A 1072 3.37 -32.36 21.71
CA ALA A 1072 3.67 -31.09 21.05
C ALA A 1072 4.70 -31.29 19.92
N TYR A 1073 4.51 -30.58 18.82
CA TYR A 1073 5.41 -30.60 17.67
C TYR A 1073 6.12 -29.24 17.56
N PRO A 1074 7.45 -29.18 17.38
CA PRO A 1074 8.16 -27.91 17.22
C PRO A 1074 7.50 -27.03 16.15
N GLN A 1075 7.33 -25.74 16.45
CA GLN A 1075 6.76 -24.74 15.53
C GLN A 1075 5.32 -25.07 15.03
N GLY A 1076 4.61 -25.99 15.68
CA GLY A 1076 3.27 -26.45 15.24
C GLY A 1076 3.30 -27.33 13.98
N GLU A 1077 4.48 -27.80 13.56
CA GLU A 1077 4.67 -28.58 12.35
C GLU A 1077 4.31 -30.07 12.55
N LEU A 1078 3.03 -30.40 12.40
CA LEU A 1078 2.51 -31.76 12.62
C LEU A 1078 3.19 -32.84 11.77
N LEU A 1079 3.51 -33.99 12.37
CA LEU A 1079 3.97 -35.19 11.66
C LEU A 1079 2.79 -36.07 11.28
N ASP A 1080 2.69 -36.45 10.01
CA ASP A 1080 1.74 -37.47 9.55
C ASP A 1080 2.41 -38.84 9.38
N ILE A 1081 1.59 -39.88 9.25
CA ILE A 1081 2.09 -41.26 9.11
C ILE A 1081 2.89 -41.45 7.81
N GLN A 1082 2.59 -40.66 6.77
CA GLN A 1082 3.33 -40.70 5.51
C GLN A 1082 4.73 -40.13 5.68
N THR A 1083 4.88 -38.99 6.36
CA THR A 1083 6.18 -38.43 6.75
C THR A 1083 6.96 -39.43 7.60
N TRP A 1084 6.31 -40.06 8.58
CA TRP A 1084 6.94 -41.06 9.46
C TRP A 1084 7.58 -42.21 8.68
N ILE A 1085 6.87 -42.74 7.68
CA ILE A 1085 7.33 -43.87 6.86
C ILE A 1085 8.38 -43.41 5.83
N LEU A 1086 8.09 -42.36 5.08
CA LEU A 1086 8.90 -41.96 3.92
C LEU A 1086 10.15 -41.16 4.32
N GLY A 1087 10.10 -40.44 5.44
CA GLY A 1087 11.24 -39.66 5.94
C GLY A 1087 11.67 -38.50 5.03
N TYR A 1088 10.73 -37.89 4.29
CA TYR A 1088 11.02 -36.79 3.38
C TYR A 1088 11.16 -35.43 4.08
N ARG A 1089 10.64 -35.28 5.31
CA ARG A 1089 10.86 -34.08 6.14
C ARG A 1089 12.15 -34.21 6.93
N LYS A 1090 12.76 -33.06 7.26
CA LYS A 1090 13.97 -32.99 8.08
C LYS A 1090 13.74 -33.69 9.44
N PRO A 1091 14.78 -34.35 10.01
CA PRO A 1091 14.73 -34.89 11.37
C PRO A 1091 14.19 -33.86 12.36
N THR A 1092 13.30 -34.28 13.25
CA THR A 1092 12.63 -33.40 14.22
C THR A 1092 12.34 -34.15 15.51
N VAL A 1093 12.28 -33.42 16.62
CA VAL A 1093 12.06 -33.96 17.96
C VAL A 1093 10.62 -33.69 18.35
N THR A 1094 9.86 -34.74 18.67
CA THR A 1094 8.48 -34.60 19.20
C THR A 1094 8.52 -34.56 20.72
N HIS A 1095 7.77 -33.65 21.34
CA HIS A 1095 7.81 -33.47 22.79
C HIS A 1095 6.55 -34.09 23.43
N VAL A 1096 6.71 -34.88 24.48
CA VAL A 1096 5.61 -35.52 25.21
C VAL A 1096 5.71 -35.18 26.68
N HIS A 1097 4.72 -34.47 27.22
CA HIS A 1097 4.64 -34.12 28.63
C HIS A 1097 3.64 -35.02 29.37
N TYR A 1098 4.05 -35.63 30.49
CA TYR A 1098 3.21 -36.52 31.30
C TYR A 1098 2.83 -35.90 32.64
N ARG A 1099 1.59 -36.14 33.06
CA ARG A 1099 1.07 -35.90 34.42
C ARG A 1099 0.33 -37.16 34.90
N ILE A 1100 0.50 -37.53 36.17
CA ILE A 1100 -0.07 -38.76 36.74
C ILE A 1100 -1.05 -38.38 37.86
N PHE A 1101 -2.28 -38.85 37.74
CA PHE A 1101 -3.34 -38.62 38.72
C PHE A 1101 -3.76 -39.96 39.36
N PRO A 1102 -3.77 -40.09 40.70
CA PRO A 1102 -4.30 -41.28 41.34
C PRO A 1102 -5.82 -41.30 41.20
N ILE A 1103 -6.39 -42.50 41.03
CA ILE A 1103 -7.82 -42.67 40.76
C ILE A 1103 -8.73 -42.11 41.86
N LYS A 1104 -8.23 -42.05 43.11
CA LYS A 1104 -8.93 -41.47 44.26
C LYS A 1104 -9.20 -39.97 44.12
N ASP A 1105 -8.43 -39.28 43.29
CA ASP A 1105 -8.54 -37.82 43.07
C ASP A 1105 -9.36 -37.51 41.80
N VAL A 1106 -9.95 -38.52 41.16
CA VAL A 1106 -10.74 -38.40 39.93
C VAL A 1106 -12.23 -38.57 40.28
N PRO A 1107 -13.10 -37.60 39.97
CA PRO A 1107 -14.53 -37.72 40.23
C PRO A 1107 -15.17 -38.82 39.37
N LEU A 1108 -16.08 -39.59 39.97
CA LEU A 1108 -16.82 -40.66 39.28
C LEU A 1108 -18.22 -40.23 38.83
N GLU A 1109 -18.76 -39.16 39.41
CA GLU A 1109 -20.04 -38.56 39.01
C GLU A 1109 -19.91 -37.87 37.64
N THR A 1110 -20.97 -37.96 36.81
CA THR A 1110 -20.89 -37.64 35.38
C THR A 1110 -20.60 -36.16 35.11
N ASP A 1111 -21.23 -35.25 35.86
CA ASP A 1111 -21.07 -33.80 35.68
C ASP A 1111 -19.70 -33.33 36.20
N ASP A 1112 -19.28 -33.85 37.36
CA ASP A 1112 -17.97 -33.53 37.95
C ASP A 1112 -16.81 -34.09 37.12
N LEU A 1113 -16.95 -35.29 36.55
CA LEU A 1113 -15.98 -35.85 35.60
C LEU A 1113 -15.89 -35.02 34.32
N THR A 1114 -17.02 -34.51 33.84
CA THR A 1114 -17.05 -33.63 32.66
C THR A 1114 -16.24 -32.36 32.91
N ASN A 1115 -16.46 -31.70 34.04
CA ASN A 1115 -15.72 -30.50 34.42
C ASN A 1115 -14.23 -30.79 34.65
N TRP A 1116 -13.92 -31.91 35.31
CA TRP A 1116 -12.53 -32.34 35.54
C TRP A 1116 -11.78 -32.59 34.22
N LEU A 1117 -12.41 -33.26 33.25
CA LEU A 1117 -11.83 -33.48 31.93
C LEU A 1117 -11.66 -32.19 31.13
N TYR A 1118 -12.63 -31.28 31.18
CA TYR A 1118 -12.52 -29.97 30.54
C TYR A 1118 -11.33 -29.19 31.11
N GLN A 1119 -11.17 -29.20 32.43
CA GLN A 1119 -10.04 -28.54 33.09
C GLN A 1119 -8.69 -29.11 32.64
N ARG A 1120 -8.57 -30.44 32.49
CA ARG A 1120 -7.34 -31.05 31.96
C ARG A 1120 -6.99 -30.55 30.55
N PHE A 1121 -7.97 -30.39 29.67
CA PHE A 1121 -7.75 -29.92 28.31
C PHE A 1121 -7.51 -28.41 28.22
N ILE A 1122 -8.07 -27.61 29.13
CA ILE A 1122 -7.70 -26.19 29.29
C ILE A 1122 -6.23 -26.09 29.68
N GLU A 1123 -5.78 -26.89 30.65
CA GLU A 1123 -4.36 -26.91 31.03
C GLU A 1123 -3.44 -27.38 29.89
N LYS A 1124 -3.92 -28.29 29.01
CA LYS A 1124 -3.16 -28.67 27.79
C LYS A 1124 -3.05 -27.53 26.79
N GLU A 1125 -4.09 -26.70 26.66
CA GLU A 1125 -4.05 -25.48 25.84
C GLU A 1125 -2.93 -24.56 26.33
N ASP A 1126 -2.88 -24.31 27.64
CA ASP A 1126 -1.86 -23.43 28.25
C ASP A 1126 -0.44 -24.02 28.09
N LEU A 1127 -0.29 -25.34 28.29
CA LEU A 1127 0.99 -26.05 28.09
C LEU A 1127 1.49 -25.95 26.64
N LEU A 1128 0.58 -26.08 25.66
CA LEU A 1128 0.92 -25.99 24.25
C LEU A 1128 1.20 -24.55 23.81
N ALA A 1129 0.41 -23.59 24.30
CA ALA A 1129 0.65 -22.16 24.03
C ALA A 1129 2.04 -21.74 24.54
N HIS A 1130 2.37 -22.09 25.78
CA HIS A 1130 3.70 -21.83 26.33
C HIS A 1130 4.81 -22.53 25.52
N PHE A 1131 4.62 -23.80 25.15
CA PHE A 1131 5.60 -24.54 24.34
C PHE A 1131 5.83 -23.91 22.97
N TYR A 1132 4.77 -23.42 22.30
CA TYR A 1132 4.90 -22.78 20.99
C TYR A 1132 5.53 -21.38 21.06
N GLU A 1133 5.45 -20.70 22.21
CA GLU A 1133 6.12 -19.42 22.45
C GLU A 1133 7.59 -19.57 22.85
N THR A 1134 7.92 -20.54 23.73
CA THR A 1134 9.24 -20.64 24.36
C THR A 1134 10.10 -21.79 23.86
N GLY A 1135 9.50 -22.78 23.18
CA GLY A 1135 10.17 -24.00 22.74
C GLY A 1135 10.36 -25.08 23.83
N ALA A 1136 9.85 -24.85 25.05
CA ALA A 1136 9.92 -25.79 26.16
C ALA A 1136 8.61 -25.81 26.97
N PHE A 1137 8.34 -26.90 27.71
CA PHE A 1137 7.21 -26.91 28.65
C PHE A 1137 7.56 -26.12 29.92
N PRO A 1138 6.56 -25.52 30.60
CA PRO A 1138 6.83 -24.68 31.77
C PRO A 1138 7.39 -25.51 32.94
N PRO A 1139 8.30 -24.94 33.76
CA PRO A 1139 8.88 -25.65 34.89
C PRO A 1139 7.83 -25.94 35.99
N PRO A 1140 7.98 -27.05 36.75
CA PRO A 1140 7.13 -27.32 37.90
C PRO A 1140 7.21 -26.20 38.95
N LYS A 1141 6.10 -25.93 39.66
CA LYS A 1141 6.05 -24.90 40.71
C LYS A 1141 7.19 -25.08 41.73
N GLY A 1142 8.10 -24.10 41.80
CA GLY A 1142 9.24 -24.11 42.73
C GLY A 1142 10.59 -24.53 42.12
N ARG A 1143 10.70 -24.71 40.80
CA ARG A 1143 11.98 -24.92 40.08
C ARG A 1143 12.16 -23.87 38.98
N GLU A 1144 13.41 -23.47 38.75
CA GLU A 1144 13.76 -22.49 37.69
C GLU A 1144 13.81 -23.12 36.28
N GLU A 1145 14.10 -24.43 36.17
CA GLU A 1145 14.24 -25.14 34.90
C GLU A 1145 13.31 -26.36 34.78
N ALA A 1146 12.80 -26.59 33.56
CA ALA A 1146 11.99 -27.75 33.21
C ALA A 1146 12.90 -28.94 32.85
N VAL A 1147 12.73 -30.06 33.56
CA VAL A 1147 13.54 -31.27 33.33
C VAL A 1147 12.97 -32.05 32.14
N SER A 1148 13.81 -32.35 31.16
CA SER A 1148 13.48 -33.21 30.01
C SER A 1148 14.38 -34.45 29.96
N ARG A 1149 13.84 -35.54 29.40
CA ARG A 1149 14.56 -36.80 29.16
C ARG A 1149 14.44 -37.19 27.70
N GLU A 1150 15.56 -37.43 27.05
CA GLU A 1150 15.57 -38.02 25.71
C GLU A 1150 15.19 -39.50 25.78
N MET A 1151 14.20 -39.91 24.99
CA MET A 1151 13.82 -41.31 24.85
C MET A 1151 14.85 -42.04 23.98
N THR A 1152 15.27 -43.24 24.39
CA THR A 1152 16.25 -44.05 23.62
C THR A 1152 15.68 -45.39 23.20
N LEU A 1153 15.89 -45.76 21.93
CA LEU A 1153 15.53 -47.06 21.38
C LEU A 1153 16.83 -47.82 21.06
N SER A 1154 16.99 -49.03 21.60
CA SER A 1154 18.21 -49.82 21.38
C SER A 1154 18.27 -50.32 19.92
N SER A 1155 19.21 -49.79 19.14
CA SER A 1155 19.44 -50.21 17.75
C SER A 1155 19.75 -51.71 17.64
N VAL A 1156 20.44 -52.28 18.64
CA VAL A 1156 20.72 -53.73 18.70
C VAL A 1156 19.43 -54.52 18.87
N TRP A 1157 18.54 -54.09 19.77
CA TRP A 1157 17.26 -54.76 19.97
C TRP A 1157 16.36 -54.67 18.73
N ILE A 1158 16.30 -53.49 18.09
CA ILE A 1158 15.56 -53.30 16.83
C ILE A 1158 16.11 -54.25 15.75
N PHE A 1159 17.43 -54.32 15.61
CA PHE A 1159 18.04 -55.22 14.63
C PHE A 1159 17.65 -56.69 14.89
N LEU A 1160 17.68 -57.14 16.14
CA LEU A 1160 17.31 -58.50 16.52
C LEU A 1160 15.84 -58.83 16.20
N ILE A 1161 14.90 -57.94 16.54
CA ILE A 1161 13.48 -58.16 16.21
C ILE A 1161 13.24 -58.17 14.70
N GLN A 1162 13.93 -57.32 13.94
CA GLN A 1162 13.80 -57.26 12.49
C GLN A 1162 14.35 -58.55 11.85
N CYS A 1163 15.54 -58.99 12.26
CA CYS A 1163 16.10 -60.27 11.82
C CYS A 1163 15.18 -61.44 12.15
N PHE A 1164 14.64 -61.49 13.38
CA PHE A 1164 13.67 -62.51 13.77
C PHE A 1164 12.45 -62.52 12.84
N ALA A 1165 11.86 -61.35 12.55
CA ALA A 1165 10.72 -61.26 11.63
C ALA A 1165 11.03 -61.84 10.25
N PHE A 1166 12.15 -61.44 9.64
CA PHE A 1166 12.54 -61.92 8.30
C PHE A 1166 12.84 -63.43 8.28
N LEU A 1167 13.53 -63.96 9.29
CA LEU A 1167 13.76 -65.41 9.41
C LEU A 1167 12.44 -66.17 9.62
N SER A 1168 11.57 -65.69 10.50
CA SER A 1168 10.24 -66.28 10.72
C SER A 1168 9.39 -66.28 9.46
N GLY A 1169 9.38 -65.19 8.68
CA GLY A 1169 8.63 -65.13 7.43
C GLY A 1169 9.14 -66.11 6.39
N TYR A 1170 10.46 -66.23 6.24
CA TYR A 1170 11.06 -67.23 5.35
C TYR A 1170 10.73 -68.66 5.78
N MET A 1171 10.81 -68.94 7.09
CA MET A 1171 10.44 -70.23 7.66
C MET A 1171 8.97 -70.58 7.36
N TRP A 1172 8.04 -69.67 7.66
CA TRP A 1172 6.60 -69.89 7.40
C TRP A 1172 6.28 -70.02 5.92
N TYR A 1173 6.92 -69.24 5.06
CA TYR A 1173 6.81 -69.37 3.61
C TYR A 1173 7.24 -70.77 3.14
N SER A 1174 8.39 -71.25 3.61
CA SER A 1174 8.92 -72.58 3.28
C SER A 1174 8.00 -73.70 3.75
N ILE A 1175 7.45 -73.58 4.96
CA ILE A 1175 6.46 -74.52 5.52
C ILE A 1175 5.19 -74.53 4.66
N MET A 1176 4.63 -73.37 4.32
CA MET A 1176 3.42 -73.27 3.52
C MET A 1176 3.64 -73.75 2.09
N GLN A 1177 4.81 -73.49 1.50
CA GLN A 1177 5.18 -74.01 0.17
C GLN A 1177 5.28 -75.53 0.19
N TYR A 1178 5.89 -76.11 1.22
CA TYR A 1178 5.94 -77.56 1.41
C TYR A 1178 4.52 -78.15 1.52
N PHE A 1179 3.66 -77.58 2.37
CA PHE A 1179 2.26 -78.04 2.50
C PHE A 1179 1.48 -77.88 1.20
N TYR A 1180 1.69 -76.79 0.46
CA TYR A 1180 1.05 -76.57 -0.83
C TYR A 1180 1.43 -77.68 -1.83
N HIS A 1181 2.72 -78.02 -1.94
CA HIS A 1181 3.19 -79.11 -2.81
C HIS A 1181 2.76 -80.51 -2.33
N CYS A 1182 2.41 -80.67 -1.05
CA CYS A 1182 1.90 -81.93 -0.52
C CYS A 1182 0.38 -82.10 -0.70
N LEU A 1183 -0.36 -80.99 -0.84
CA LEU A 1183 -1.84 -80.98 -0.84
C LEU A 1183 -2.45 -80.69 -2.21
N PHE A 1184 -1.72 -80.03 -3.11
CA PHE A 1184 -2.10 -79.72 -4.48
C PHE A 1184 -0.94 -80.11 -5.42
#